data_AF-C7J7L2-F1
#
_entry.id   AF-C7J7L2-F1
#
_cell.length_a   1.000
_cell.length_b   1.000
_cell.length_c   1.000
_cell.angle_alpha   90.00
_cell.angle_beta   90.00
_cell.angle_gamma   90.00
#
_symmetry.space_group_name_H-M   'P 1'
#
loop_
_entity.id
_entity.type
_entity.pdbx_description
1 polymer ?
#
loop_
_entity_poly.entity_id
_entity_poly.type
_entity_poly.pdbx_seq_one_letter_code
_entity_poly.pdbx_strand_id
1 'polypeptide(L)'
;MDSAPCGICHGDMRRGGRGGGDAVFTAECSHQFHFHCISGTVARGRIACPLCHARWRELPSFRRGNDAAPPGASASASASAAQPFFRPVEPRVFDDDEPLVRAPRRLGERRHGGGAASVASDGGGGSAVALATHCENSAVARDACREDFAVLVHARAPTGGGGGAAAEAQRAPLDLVTVLDVSGSMVGNKLALLKQAMGFVIDNLGPGDRLCVISFSSGASRLMRLSRMTDAGKAHAKRAVGSLSARGGTNIGAALRKAAKVLDDRLYRNAVESVILLSDGQDTYTVPPRGGYDRDANYDALVPPSLVRADAGGGGGRAPPVHTFGFGKDHDAAAMHTIAEVTGGTFSFIENEAAIQDGFAQCIGGLLSVAVQELRLDVACVDTGVRVTAVKSGRYKSHIEDDGRAAKVDVGELYADEERSFLLFVVVPRAPAWDDVTHLIEVSCSYRDMETGRTTSVAGDEEAVVLRPSRAESGVAERSVEVDRELVRVEAIDDIALARAAAERGEYAEAAEILRSRQRAVARSAAARAGDAMCAALSGELREMRARVADRRQYELSGRAYVLAGLSSHAQQRATSRQMSGEVAPRRHAHGGGGGSSELPTGITVSYVTPAMLDMLDRSRRSRELTRPPPPPPQQQQRDRERRRS
;
A
#
# COMPACT_ATOMS: atom_id res chain seq x y z
N MET A 1 -28.36 -9.60 60.94
CA MET A 1 -28.36 -8.81 59.70
C MET A 1 -29.20 -9.57 58.70
N ASP A 2 -30.49 -9.27 58.66
CA ASP A 2 -31.45 -9.92 57.77
C ASP A 2 -31.15 -9.49 56.33
N SER A 3 -30.94 -10.46 55.44
CA SER A 3 -30.78 -10.19 54.02
C SER A 3 -32.12 -9.74 53.43
N ALA A 4 -32.14 -8.60 52.75
CA ALA A 4 -33.34 -8.13 52.05
C ALA A 4 -33.82 -9.19 51.04
N PRO A 5 -35.13 -9.48 50.95
CA PRO A 5 -35.65 -10.47 50.02
C PRO A 5 -35.48 -10.01 48.56
N CYS A 6 -35.46 -10.95 47.61
CA CYS A 6 -35.37 -10.62 46.20
C CYS A 6 -36.56 -9.75 45.76
N GLY A 7 -36.26 -8.62 45.11
CA GLY A 7 -37.27 -7.67 44.62
C GLY A 7 -38.21 -8.15 43.50
N ILE A 8 -38.14 -9.42 43.08
CA ILE A 8 -38.98 -10.02 42.03
C ILE A 8 -39.77 -11.22 42.55
N CYS A 9 -39.10 -12.18 43.19
CA CYS A 9 -39.75 -13.40 43.70
C CYS A 9 -40.09 -13.33 45.19
N HIS A 10 -39.65 -12.27 45.89
CA HIS A 10 -39.77 -12.10 47.35
C HIS A 10 -39.14 -13.24 48.18
N GLY A 11 -38.33 -14.11 47.55
CA GLY A 11 -37.62 -15.19 48.20
C GLY A 11 -36.36 -14.72 48.92
N ASP A 12 -35.93 -15.49 49.91
CA ASP A 12 -34.69 -15.24 50.66
C ASP A 12 -33.47 -15.35 49.73
N MET A 13 -32.56 -14.37 49.84
CA MET A 13 -31.34 -14.31 49.03
C MET A 13 -30.31 -15.38 49.42
N ARG A 14 -30.50 -16.08 50.56
CA ARG A 14 -29.56 -17.10 51.08
C ARG A 14 -30.01 -18.56 50.95
N ARG A 15 -31.26 -18.83 50.59
CA ARG A 15 -31.79 -20.20 50.43
C ARG A 15 -32.41 -20.39 49.05
N GLY A 16 -31.59 -20.79 48.08
CA GLY A 16 -32.06 -21.29 46.80
C GLY A 16 -32.93 -22.53 46.98
N GLY A 17 -34.16 -22.50 46.47
CA GLY A 17 -35.01 -23.67 46.37
C GLY A 17 -34.39 -24.68 45.40
N ARG A 18 -34.16 -25.91 45.90
CA ARG A 18 -33.55 -27.07 45.21
C ARG A 18 -32.13 -26.85 44.68
N GLY A 19 -31.16 -26.88 45.60
CA GLY A 19 -29.84 -27.47 45.34
C GLY A 19 -28.92 -26.72 44.36
N GLY A 20 -28.50 -25.51 44.73
CA GLY A 20 -27.44 -24.77 44.06
C GLY A 20 -27.42 -23.32 44.55
N GLY A 21 -26.27 -22.76 44.90
CA GLY A 21 -26.17 -21.36 45.31
C GLY A 21 -26.48 -20.43 44.15
N ASP A 22 -27.62 -19.73 44.20
CA ASP A 22 -27.99 -18.77 43.17
C ASP A 22 -27.10 -17.53 43.24
N ALA A 23 -26.54 -17.13 42.09
CA ALA A 23 -25.79 -15.88 41.99
C ALA A 23 -26.72 -14.69 42.30
N VAL A 24 -26.21 -13.73 43.08
CA VAL A 24 -26.92 -12.50 43.44
C VAL A 24 -26.48 -11.37 42.51
N PHE A 25 -27.44 -10.68 41.90
CA PHE A 25 -27.19 -9.45 41.15
C PHE A 25 -27.60 -8.24 42.00
N THR A 26 -26.65 -7.33 42.23
CA THR A 26 -26.89 -6.04 42.87
C THR A 26 -26.89 -4.95 41.80
N ALA A 27 -28.02 -4.29 41.60
CA ALA A 27 -28.15 -3.19 40.64
C ALA A 27 -27.42 -1.92 41.13
N GLU A 28 -27.11 -0.99 40.22
CA GLU A 28 -26.51 0.33 40.53
C GLU A 28 -27.32 1.13 41.58
N CYS A 29 -28.63 0.90 41.64
CA CYS A 29 -29.54 1.47 42.64
C CYS A 29 -29.57 0.71 43.99
N SER A 30 -28.59 -0.16 44.25
CA SER A 30 -28.44 -0.99 45.46
C SER A 30 -29.52 -2.05 45.72
N HIS A 31 -30.52 -2.20 44.84
CA HIS A 31 -31.48 -3.29 44.90
C HIS A 31 -30.86 -4.63 44.47
N GLN A 32 -31.23 -5.72 45.17
CA GLN A 32 -30.69 -7.05 44.94
C GLN A 32 -31.75 -8.01 44.39
N PHE A 33 -31.31 -8.87 43.46
CA PHE A 33 -32.15 -9.86 42.81
C PHE A 33 -31.41 -11.19 42.66
N HIS A 34 -32.11 -12.32 42.64
CA HIS A 34 -31.51 -13.54 42.11
C HIS A 34 -31.19 -13.34 40.63
N PHE A 35 -30.03 -13.84 40.19
CA PHE A 35 -29.57 -13.67 38.81
C PHE A 35 -30.60 -14.21 37.81
N HIS A 36 -31.24 -15.35 38.09
CA HIS A 36 -32.30 -15.89 37.23
C HIS A 36 -33.53 -14.96 37.13
N CYS A 37 -33.96 -14.37 38.26
CA CYS A 37 -35.11 -13.46 38.29
C CYS A 37 -34.88 -12.21 37.42
N ILE A 38 -33.67 -11.64 37.46
CA ILE A 38 -33.36 -10.44 36.69
C ILE A 38 -33.08 -10.75 35.22
N SER A 39 -32.50 -11.91 34.92
CA SER A 39 -32.20 -12.38 33.56
C SER A 39 -33.44 -12.40 32.68
N GLY A 40 -34.57 -12.90 33.19
CA GLY A 40 -35.83 -12.93 32.44
C GLY A 40 -36.41 -11.55 32.14
N THR A 41 -36.08 -10.53 32.95
CA THR A 41 -36.56 -9.16 32.76
C THR A 41 -35.71 -8.41 31.73
N VAL A 42 -34.39 -8.61 31.79
CA VAL A 42 -33.45 -8.03 30.80
C VAL A 42 -33.59 -8.69 29.43
N ALA A 43 -33.85 -10.00 29.38
CA ALA A 43 -34.12 -10.72 28.13
C ALA A 43 -35.35 -10.19 27.36
N ARG A 44 -36.29 -9.52 28.06
CA ARG A 44 -37.46 -8.85 27.45
C ARG A 44 -37.21 -7.38 27.11
N GLY A 45 -35.96 -6.91 27.14
CA GLY A 45 -35.57 -5.56 26.71
C GLY A 45 -35.77 -4.44 27.73
N ARG A 46 -36.05 -4.76 29.00
CA ARG A 46 -36.18 -3.74 30.07
C ARG A 46 -34.82 -3.48 30.73
N ILE A 47 -34.24 -2.30 30.49
CA ILE A 47 -32.92 -1.87 30.99
C ILE A 47 -33.08 -0.86 32.15
N ALA A 48 -34.00 -1.15 33.06
CA ALA A 48 -34.26 -0.32 34.23
C ALA A 48 -34.60 -1.22 35.42
N CYS A 49 -34.26 -0.75 36.63
CA CYS A 49 -34.60 -1.43 37.87
C CYS A 49 -36.12 -1.66 37.97
N PRO A 50 -36.60 -2.88 38.22
CA PRO A 50 -38.03 -3.16 38.38
C PRO A 50 -38.67 -2.45 39.58
N LEU A 51 -37.87 -2.08 40.59
CA LEU A 51 -38.36 -1.49 41.84
C LEU A 51 -38.34 0.04 41.83
N CYS A 52 -37.31 0.66 41.25
CA CYS A 52 -37.13 2.12 41.30
C CYS A 52 -36.99 2.78 39.92
N HIS A 53 -37.09 2.02 38.84
CA HIS A 53 -36.99 2.49 37.45
C HIS A 53 -35.68 3.22 37.07
N ALA A 54 -34.65 3.17 37.93
CA ALA A 54 -33.32 3.66 37.58
C ALA A 54 -32.76 2.90 36.36
N ARG A 55 -32.34 3.63 35.31
CA ARG A 55 -31.75 3.06 34.09
C ARG A 55 -30.35 2.55 34.38
N TRP A 56 -30.04 1.33 33.95
CA TRP A 56 -28.71 0.74 34.10
C TRP A 56 -27.80 1.13 32.94
N ARG A 57 -26.55 1.54 33.24
CA ARG A 57 -25.57 1.94 32.22
C ARG A 57 -24.71 0.75 31.80
N GLU A 58 -24.50 -0.20 32.70
CA GLU A 58 -23.75 -1.43 32.43
C GLU A 58 -24.62 -2.68 32.72
N LEU A 59 -24.74 -3.56 31.73
CA LEU A 59 -25.42 -4.86 31.88
C LEU A 59 -24.37 -5.99 31.92
N PRO A 60 -24.46 -6.95 32.85
CA PRO A 60 -23.61 -8.14 32.83
C PRO A 60 -23.80 -8.95 31.54
N SER A 61 -22.72 -9.54 31.04
CA SER A 61 -22.72 -10.36 29.82
C SER A 61 -23.54 -11.65 30.01
N PHE A 62 -24.73 -11.75 29.40
CA PHE A 62 -25.55 -12.95 29.43
C PHE A 62 -24.95 -14.05 28.54
N ARG A 63 -24.37 -15.10 29.15
CA ARG A 63 -24.07 -16.37 28.46
C ARG A 63 -25.26 -17.32 28.63
N ARG A 64 -25.85 -17.78 27.52
CA ARG A 64 -26.86 -18.84 27.53
C ARG A 64 -26.15 -20.17 27.77
N GLY A 65 -26.37 -20.80 28.92
CA GLY A 65 -25.98 -22.19 29.18
C GLY A 65 -26.88 -23.14 28.39
N ASN A 66 -26.27 -24.18 27.83
CA ASN A 66 -26.95 -25.29 27.14
C ASN A 66 -27.84 -26.06 28.12
N ASP A 67 -29.13 -26.16 27.82
CA ASP A 67 -30.01 -27.20 28.35
C ASP A 67 -30.69 -27.94 27.19
N ALA A 68 -30.73 -29.26 27.33
CA ALA A 68 -31.09 -30.25 26.33
C ALA A 68 -32.53 -30.11 25.80
N ALA A 69 -32.70 -30.36 24.50
CA ALA A 69 -34.01 -30.43 23.85
C ALA A 69 -34.69 -31.81 24.07
N PRO A 70 -36.02 -31.88 24.27
CA PRO A 70 -36.78 -33.11 24.12
C PRO A 70 -37.22 -33.31 22.65
N PRO A 71 -37.49 -34.56 22.21
CA PRO A 71 -37.80 -34.85 20.82
C PRO A 71 -39.31 -34.70 20.52
N GLY A 72 -39.62 -34.24 19.31
CA GLY A 72 -40.91 -34.47 18.67
C GLY A 72 -41.72 -33.21 18.32
N ALA A 73 -41.50 -32.67 17.12
CA ALA A 73 -42.56 -32.15 16.25
C ALA A 73 -41.93 -31.72 14.91
N SER A 74 -42.29 -32.43 13.86
CA SER A 74 -42.04 -32.07 12.47
C SER A 74 -43.13 -31.12 11.97
N ALA A 75 -42.75 -29.94 11.48
CA ALA A 75 -43.44 -29.24 10.40
C ALA A 75 -42.62 -28.02 9.93
N SER A 76 -42.46 -27.93 8.63
CA SER A 76 -41.76 -26.93 7.83
C SER A 76 -42.28 -25.50 7.99
N ALA A 77 -41.38 -24.56 8.33
CA ALA A 77 -41.47 -23.16 7.89
C ALA A 77 -40.09 -22.48 8.04
N SER A 78 -39.62 -21.94 6.93
CA SER A 78 -38.46 -21.06 6.78
C SER A 78 -38.54 -19.81 7.68
N ALA A 79 -37.59 -19.65 8.60
CA ALA A 79 -37.21 -18.36 9.16
C ALA A 79 -35.79 -18.45 9.76
N SER A 80 -34.87 -17.69 9.15
CA SER A 80 -33.52 -17.41 9.66
C SER A 80 -33.61 -16.80 11.07
N ALA A 81 -33.28 -17.59 12.09
CA ALA A 81 -33.06 -17.10 13.45
C ALA A 81 -31.54 -17.00 13.71
N ALA A 82 -30.89 -16.08 13.00
CA ALA A 82 -29.57 -15.60 13.39
C ALA A 82 -29.71 -14.72 14.64
N GLN A 83 -29.04 -15.12 15.72
CA GLN A 83 -28.92 -14.32 16.94
C GLN A 83 -28.28 -12.96 16.60
N PRO A 84 -28.79 -11.82 17.12
CA PRO A 84 -28.14 -10.54 16.90
C PRO A 84 -26.92 -10.45 17.81
N PHE A 85 -25.74 -10.63 17.23
CA PHE A 85 -24.56 -9.96 17.78
C PHE A 85 -24.88 -8.47 17.82
N PHE A 86 -24.76 -7.82 18.99
CA PHE A 86 -24.81 -6.36 19.09
C PHE A 86 -23.66 -5.78 18.25
N ARG A 87 -23.88 -5.58 16.96
CA ARG A 87 -23.13 -4.61 16.16
C ARG A 87 -23.61 -3.24 16.65
N PRO A 88 -22.71 -2.34 17.07
CA PRO A 88 -23.06 -0.94 17.22
C PRO A 88 -23.80 -0.49 15.95
N VAL A 89 -24.94 0.18 16.10
CA VAL A 89 -25.65 0.74 14.95
C VAL A 89 -24.68 1.71 14.28
N GLU A 90 -24.24 1.36 13.07
CA GLU A 90 -23.32 2.22 12.32
C GLU A 90 -24.05 3.54 12.01
N PRO A 91 -23.41 4.70 12.27
CA PRO A 91 -24.02 5.97 11.95
C PRO A 91 -24.17 6.13 10.43
N ARG A 92 -25.17 6.91 10.00
CA ARG A 92 -25.44 7.15 8.57
C ARG A 92 -24.37 8.01 7.90
N VAL A 93 -23.67 8.81 8.68
CA VAL A 93 -22.57 9.70 8.30
C VAL A 93 -21.37 9.37 9.18
N PHE A 94 -20.16 9.38 8.63
CA PHE A 94 -18.92 9.09 9.34
C PHE A 94 -18.13 10.37 9.69
N ASP A 95 -18.82 11.36 10.25
CA ASP A 95 -18.28 12.64 10.74
C ASP A 95 -17.88 12.59 12.23
N ASP A 96 -17.77 11.38 12.79
CA ASP A 96 -17.39 11.13 14.17
C ASP A 96 -15.86 11.03 14.38
N ASP A 97 -15.07 11.62 13.48
CA ASP A 97 -13.61 11.59 13.53
C ASP A 97 -13.01 12.56 14.55
N GLU A 98 -11.75 12.32 14.91
CA GLU A 98 -11.03 13.14 15.88
C GLU A 98 -10.35 14.34 15.19
N PRO A 99 -10.29 15.53 15.82
CA PRO A 99 -9.62 16.72 15.26
C PRO A 99 -8.15 16.44 14.94
N LEU A 100 -7.47 17.31 14.21
CA LEU A 100 -6.02 17.18 13.95
C LEU A 100 -5.17 17.69 15.12
N VAL A 101 -3.97 17.16 15.29
CA VAL A 101 -2.98 17.75 16.20
C VAL A 101 -2.62 19.12 15.63
N ARG A 102 -2.86 20.21 16.38
CA ARG A 102 -2.36 21.53 15.97
C ARG A 102 -0.84 21.47 16.01
N ALA A 103 -0.19 21.69 14.87
CA ALA A 103 1.25 21.91 14.85
C ALA A 103 1.59 23.01 15.86
N PRO A 104 2.65 22.88 16.67
CA PRO A 104 3.13 23.97 17.49
C PRO A 104 3.37 25.17 16.58
N ARG A 105 2.67 26.29 16.82
CA ARG A 105 3.03 27.56 16.16
C ARG A 105 4.49 27.81 16.50
N ARG A 106 5.36 27.88 15.48
CA ARG A 106 6.73 28.37 15.69
C ARG A 106 6.61 29.79 16.23
N LEU A 107 7.01 29.99 17.49
CA LEU A 107 7.09 31.30 18.13
C LEU A 107 8.11 32.14 17.37
N GLY A 108 7.66 32.89 16.36
CA GLY A 108 8.55 33.68 15.50
C GLY A 108 7.88 34.56 14.44
N GLU A 109 6.59 34.39 14.13
CA GLU A 109 5.90 35.30 13.20
C GLU A 109 5.56 36.63 13.87
N ARG A 110 6.54 37.53 13.92
CA ARG A 110 6.27 38.97 14.03
C ARG A 110 5.64 39.42 12.73
N ARG A 111 4.36 39.82 12.80
CA ARG A 111 3.71 40.66 11.79
C ARG A 111 4.57 41.88 11.50
N HIS A 112 5.19 41.97 10.32
CA HIS A 112 5.56 43.23 9.68
C HIS A 112 5.22 43.13 8.20
N GLY A 113 4.43 44.11 7.73
CA GLY A 113 3.91 44.15 6.38
C GLY A 113 4.90 44.72 5.36
N GLY A 114 4.55 44.54 4.09
CA GLY A 114 4.96 45.38 2.97
C GLY A 114 6.44 45.34 2.59
N GLY A 115 6.77 44.55 1.57
CA GLY A 115 8.05 44.66 0.86
C GLY A 115 8.36 43.43 0.02
N ALA A 116 8.20 43.55 -1.29
CA ALA A 116 8.76 42.59 -2.23
C ALA A 116 10.30 42.70 -2.17
N ALA A 117 10.96 41.62 -1.76
CA ALA A 117 12.40 41.48 -1.86
C ALA A 117 12.72 40.03 -2.20
N SER A 118 13.37 39.85 -3.34
CA SER A 118 14.07 38.65 -3.78
C SER A 118 15.04 38.19 -2.69
N VAL A 119 14.88 36.97 -2.18
CA VAL A 119 15.84 36.34 -1.28
C VAL A 119 16.67 35.38 -2.10
N ALA A 120 17.91 35.80 -2.37
CA ALA A 120 18.96 34.95 -2.88
C ALA A 120 19.35 33.88 -1.85
N SER A 121 19.81 32.76 -2.39
CA SER A 121 20.30 31.55 -1.75
C SER A 121 21.09 31.76 -0.45
N ASP A 122 20.75 30.95 0.55
CA ASP A 122 21.70 30.56 1.60
C ASP A 122 21.67 29.03 1.73
N GLY A 123 22.86 28.43 1.76
CA GLY A 123 23.09 27.00 1.54
C GLY A 123 22.50 26.09 2.62
N GLY A 124 21.54 25.27 2.20
CA GLY A 124 21.01 24.12 2.95
C GLY A 124 20.62 23.01 1.98
N GLY A 125 21.62 22.39 1.34
CA GLY A 125 21.46 21.46 0.21
C GLY A 125 20.87 20.08 0.52
N GLY A 126 19.73 20.00 1.22
CA GLY A 126 19.10 18.70 1.55
C GLY A 126 17.57 18.68 1.55
N SER A 127 16.88 19.78 1.22
CA SER A 127 15.42 19.90 1.42
C SER A 127 14.58 19.91 0.13
N ALA A 128 15.20 20.08 -1.04
CA ALA A 128 14.48 20.16 -2.31
C ALA A 128 14.51 18.85 -3.12
N VAL A 129 13.52 18.64 -3.99
CA VAL A 129 13.55 17.61 -5.03
C VAL A 129 14.74 17.87 -5.95
N ALA A 130 15.60 16.87 -6.13
CA ALA A 130 16.72 16.93 -7.06
C ALA A 130 16.27 16.46 -8.45
N LEU A 131 16.63 17.22 -9.48
CA LEU A 131 16.36 16.91 -10.89
C LEU A 131 17.67 16.72 -11.63
N ALA A 132 17.80 15.62 -12.35
CA ALA A 132 18.95 15.34 -13.21
C ALA A 132 18.49 14.93 -14.61
N THR A 133 19.28 15.29 -15.63
CA THR A 133 19.01 14.92 -17.02
C THR A 133 20.19 14.20 -17.64
N HIS A 134 19.92 13.15 -18.42
CA HIS A 134 20.94 12.40 -19.14
C HIS A 134 20.56 12.25 -20.62
N CYS A 135 21.43 12.67 -21.52
CA CYS A 135 21.26 12.50 -22.96
C CYS A 135 21.71 11.10 -23.41
N GLU A 136 21.05 10.52 -24.42
CA GLU A 136 21.42 9.21 -24.98
C GLU A 136 22.90 9.15 -25.37
N ASN A 137 23.37 10.19 -26.06
CA ASN A 137 24.78 10.40 -26.39
C ASN A 137 25.17 11.81 -25.98
N SER A 138 26.41 12.01 -25.52
CA SER A 138 26.93 13.35 -25.21
C SER A 138 27.16 14.21 -26.45
N ALA A 139 27.26 13.59 -27.64
CA ALA A 139 27.51 14.28 -28.89
C ALA A 139 26.71 13.69 -30.06
N VAL A 140 26.26 14.57 -30.95
CA VAL A 140 25.58 14.23 -32.21
C VAL A 140 26.24 15.00 -33.34
N ALA A 141 26.62 14.32 -34.43
CA ALA A 141 27.27 14.96 -35.57
C ALA A 141 26.46 16.16 -36.07
N ARG A 142 27.15 17.26 -36.42
CA ARG A 142 26.53 18.55 -36.76
C ARG A 142 25.50 18.47 -37.89
N ASP A 143 25.81 17.67 -38.90
CA ASP A 143 24.98 17.44 -40.10
C ASP A 143 23.90 16.35 -39.90
N ALA A 144 23.91 15.66 -38.77
CA ALA A 144 22.92 14.66 -38.43
C ALA A 144 21.66 15.30 -37.82
N CYS A 145 20.51 14.82 -38.28
CA CYS A 145 19.24 14.97 -37.59
C CYS A 145 18.91 13.63 -36.90
N ARG A 146 18.35 13.70 -35.70
CA ARG A 146 17.82 12.54 -34.98
C ARG A 146 16.37 12.83 -34.63
N GLU A 147 15.46 11.92 -34.97
CA GLU A 147 14.03 12.11 -34.71
C GLU A 147 13.60 11.53 -33.35
N ASP A 148 14.28 10.46 -32.91
CA ASP A 148 13.98 9.73 -31.68
C ASP A 148 15.18 9.71 -30.73
N PHE A 149 15.76 10.88 -30.45
CA PHE A 149 16.88 10.98 -29.50
C PHE A 149 16.35 10.90 -28.06
N ALA A 150 16.86 9.96 -27.27
CA ALA A 150 16.38 9.79 -25.90
C ALA A 150 17.05 10.77 -24.92
N VAL A 151 16.24 11.40 -24.08
CA VAL A 151 16.68 12.19 -22.91
C VAL A 151 15.97 11.65 -21.69
N LEU A 152 16.75 11.21 -20.70
CA LEU A 152 16.27 10.74 -19.42
C LEU A 152 16.13 11.91 -18.45
N VAL A 153 14.97 12.04 -17.82
CA VAL A 153 14.72 12.96 -16.72
C VAL A 153 14.53 12.16 -15.45
N HIS A 154 15.37 12.43 -14.46
CA HIS A 154 15.38 11.76 -13.17
C HIS A 154 15.00 12.75 -12.07
N ALA A 155 13.97 12.41 -11.29
CA ALA A 155 13.51 13.19 -10.15
C ALA A 155 13.68 12.36 -8.87
N ARG A 156 14.41 12.92 -7.89
CA ARG A 156 14.69 12.29 -6.60
C ARG A 156 14.12 13.14 -5.47
N ALA A 157 13.34 12.51 -4.61
CA ALA A 157 12.81 13.18 -3.42
C ALA A 157 13.93 13.54 -2.43
N PRO A 158 13.77 14.62 -1.66
CA PRO A 158 14.72 14.96 -0.61
C PRO A 158 14.85 13.82 0.40
N THR A 159 16.03 13.69 0.98
CA THR A 159 16.30 12.68 2.00
C THR A 159 15.46 13.01 3.23
N GLY A 160 14.69 12.04 3.72
CA GLY A 160 14.02 12.19 5.00
C GLY A 160 15.09 12.35 6.08
N GLY A 161 15.00 13.39 6.93
CA GLY A 161 15.97 13.62 8.01
C GLY A 161 16.32 12.30 8.70
N GLY A 162 17.62 11.96 8.71
CA GLY A 162 18.12 10.62 9.01
C GLY A 162 17.53 10.01 10.29
N GLY A 163 17.32 8.69 10.25
CA GLY A 163 16.61 7.87 11.24
C GLY A 163 17.09 7.96 12.69
N GLY A 164 16.80 9.07 13.35
CA GLY A 164 16.85 9.27 14.80
C GLY A 164 15.48 9.67 15.34
N ALA A 165 15.33 9.72 16.66
CA ALA A 165 14.08 10.11 17.34
C ALA A 165 13.54 11.51 16.96
N ALA A 166 14.37 12.36 16.33
CA ALA A 166 13.96 13.64 15.75
C ALA A 166 13.19 13.49 14.41
N ALA A 167 13.44 12.42 13.65
CA ALA A 167 12.78 12.13 12.37
C ALA A 167 11.33 11.65 12.55
N GLU A 168 11.03 10.92 13.63
CA GLU A 168 9.64 10.55 13.98
C GLU A 168 8.78 11.79 14.30
N ALA A 169 9.39 12.92 14.67
CA ALA A 169 8.71 14.16 15.00
C ALA A 169 8.43 15.09 13.78
N GLN A 170 8.94 14.74 12.58
CA GLN A 170 8.96 15.64 11.42
C GLN A 170 8.24 15.10 10.19
N ARG A 171 7.64 13.91 10.26
CA ARG A 171 6.87 13.33 9.16
C ARG A 171 5.42 13.83 9.11
N ALA A 172 4.85 13.86 7.91
CA ALA A 172 3.46 14.21 7.71
C ALA A 172 2.51 13.18 8.38
N PRO A 173 1.48 13.64 9.12
CA PRO A 173 0.44 12.76 9.65
C PRO A 173 -0.35 12.05 8.54
N LEU A 174 -0.72 10.79 8.81
CA LEU A 174 -1.42 9.89 7.88
C LEU A 174 -2.87 9.63 8.32
N ASP A 175 -3.82 9.70 7.39
CA ASP A 175 -5.15 9.08 7.49
C ASP A 175 -5.13 7.71 6.79
N LEU A 176 -5.14 6.63 7.57
CA LEU A 176 -5.09 5.26 7.05
C LEU A 176 -6.44 4.56 7.24
N VAL A 177 -7.02 4.07 6.14
CA VAL A 177 -8.17 3.16 6.18
C VAL A 177 -7.72 1.77 5.78
N THR A 178 -7.88 0.79 6.68
CA THR A 178 -7.58 -0.61 6.39
C THR A 178 -8.86 -1.38 6.10
N VAL A 179 -8.86 -2.14 5.02
CA VAL A 179 -9.97 -2.93 4.52
C VAL A 179 -9.54 -4.39 4.53
N LEU A 180 -10.02 -5.13 5.52
CA LEU A 180 -9.51 -6.45 5.89
C LEU A 180 -10.55 -7.53 5.60
N ASP A 181 -10.17 -8.47 4.74
CA ASP A 181 -10.98 -9.63 4.43
C ASP A 181 -11.07 -10.57 5.64
N VAL A 182 -12.30 -10.92 6.01
CA VAL A 182 -12.64 -11.91 7.04
C VAL A 182 -13.64 -12.93 6.51
N SER A 183 -13.58 -13.24 5.22
CA SER A 183 -14.30 -14.35 4.60
C SER A 183 -13.86 -15.71 5.16
N GLY A 184 -14.60 -16.77 4.84
CA GLY A 184 -14.33 -18.11 5.33
C GLY A 184 -12.94 -18.66 4.97
N SER A 185 -12.33 -18.21 3.87
CA SER A 185 -10.98 -18.62 3.45
C SER A 185 -9.88 -18.15 4.40
N MET A 186 -10.14 -17.07 5.16
CA MET A 186 -9.21 -16.50 6.12
C MET A 186 -9.14 -17.27 7.45
N VAL A 187 -9.94 -18.33 7.64
CA VAL A 187 -9.94 -19.13 8.88
C VAL A 187 -8.55 -19.73 9.16
N GLY A 188 -8.16 -19.73 10.43
CA GLY A 188 -6.91 -20.37 10.89
C GLY A 188 -5.72 -19.42 10.89
N ASN A 189 -4.60 -19.87 10.32
CA ASN A 189 -3.32 -19.18 10.39
C ASN A 189 -3.33 -17.83 9.66
N LYS A 190 -4.04 -17.73 8.53
CA LYS A 190 -4.14 -16.50 7.73
C LYS A 190 -4.67 -15.32 8.53
N LEU A 191 -5.81 -15.48 9.21
CA LEU A 191 -6.36 -14.43 10.08
C LEU A 191 -5.46 -14.14 11.29
N ALA A 192 -4.78 -15.15 11.85
CA ALA A 192 -3.84 -14.93 12.94
C ALA A 192 -2.65 -14.06 12.52
N LEU A 193 -2.07 -14.33 11.35
CA LEU A 193 -0.98 -13.57 10.76
C LEU A 193 -1.43 -12.17 10.33
N LEU A 194 -2.64 -12.02 9.78
CA LEU A 194 -3.25 -10.72 9.51
C LEU A 194 -3.35 -9.88 10.79
N LYS A 195 -3.86 -10.46 11.89
CA LYS A 195 -3.96 -9.77 13.19
C LYS A 195 -2.59 -9.35 13.71
N GLN A 196 -1.59 -10.23 13.59
CA GLN A 196 -0.21 -9.92 13.97
C GLN A 196 0.37 -8.79 13.12
N ALA A 197 0.22 -8.84 11.81
CA ALA A 197 0.67 -7.81 10.89
C ALA A 197 0.00 -6.46 11.18
N MET A 198 -1.32 -6.46 11.40
CA MET A 198 -2.05 -5.26 11.80
C MET A 198 -1.61 -4.74 13.17
N GLY A 199 -1.24 -5.60 14.11
CA GLY A 199 -0.62 -5.21 15.37
C GLY A 199 0.68 -4.43 15.14
N PHE A 200 1.55 -4.92 14.25
CA PHE A 200 2.78 -4.23 13.85
C PHE A 200 2.50 -2.88 13.18
N VAL A 201 1.50 -2.79 12.29
CA VAL A 201 1.09 -1.51 11.68
C VAL A 201 0.66 -0.52 12.76
N ILE A 202 -0.26 -0.93 13.66
CA ILE A 202 -0.78 -0.07 14.74
C ILE A 202 0.36 0.44 15.63
N ASP A 203 1.37 -0.39 15.91
CA ASP A 203 2.50 -0.02 16.75
C ASP A 203 3.40 1.05 16.13
N ASN A 204 3.56 1.04 14.80
CA ASN A 204 4.39 2.01 14.07
C ASN A 204 3.66 3.31 13.69
N LEU A 205 2.33 3.39 13.85
CA LEU A 205 1.60 4.65 13.68
C LEU A 205 1.89 5.61 14.84
N GLY A 206 2.02 6.90 14.54
CA GLY A 206 2.27 7.96 15.52
C GLY A 206 0.98 8.57 16.08
N PRO A 207 1.06 9.36 17.16
CA PRO A 207 -0.13 9.98 17.78
C PRO A 207 -0.84 11.02 16.90
N GLY A 208 -0.18 11.51 15.84
CA GLY A 208 -0.78 12.37 14.81
C GLY A 208 -1.50 11.60 13.70
N ASP A 209 -1.19 10.32 13.51
CA ASP A 209 -1.86 9.49 12.51
C ASP A 209 -3.24 9.06 13.00
N ARG A 210 -4.13 8.81 12.05
CA ARG A 210 -5.46 8.28 12.31
C ARG A 210 -5.68 6.98 11.56
N LEU A 211 -6.32 6.03 12.22
CA LEU A 211 -6.63 4.71 11.67
C LEU A 211 -8.13 4.44 11.75
N CYS A 212 -8.69 3.93 10.65
CA CYS A 212 -9.99 3.27 10.62
C CYS A 212 -9.79 1.82 10.15
N VAL A 213 -10.48 0.88 10.80
CA VAL A 213 -10.45 -0.54 10.41
C VAL A 213 -11.84 -0.95 9.93
N ILE A 214 -11.91 -1.37 8.68
CA ILE A 214 -13.08 -1.97 8.06
C ILE A 214 -12.80 -3.46 7.90
N SER A 215 -13.71 -4.29 8.37
CA SER A 215 -13.74 -5.72 8.03
C SER A 215 -14.80 -5.99 7.00
N PHE A 216 -14.55 -6.95 6.12
CA PHE A 216 -15.56 -7.35 5.15
C PHE A 216 -15.60 -8.85 4.92
N SER A 217 -16.79 -9.34 4.62
CA SER A 217 -17.03 -10.67 4.08
C SER A 217 -18.19 -10.59 3.08
N SER A 218 -19.36 -11.18 3.37
CA SER A 218 -20.58 -10.97 2.57
C SER A 218 -21.07 -9.51 2.58
N GLY A 219 -20.67 -8.74 3.59
CA GLY A 219 -20.84 -7.30 3.67
C GLY A 219 -19.70 -6.66 4.43
N ALA A 220 -19.59 -5.33 4.38
CA ALA A 220 -18.54 -4.57 5.06
C ALA A 220 -19.04 -3.99 6.39
N SER A 221 -18.17 -3.88 7.39
CA SER A 221 -18.44 -3.27 8.69
C SER A 221 -17.27 -2.41 9.16
N ARG A 222 -17.57 -1.22 9.68
CA ARG A 222 -16.58 -0.32 10.29
C ARG A 222 -16.40 -0.76 11.74
N LEU A 223 -15.25 -1.35 12.06
CA LEU A 223 -14.96 -1.86 13.41
C LEU A 223 -14.64 -0.74 14.41
N MET A 224 -14.05 0.33 13.91
CA MET A 224 -13.73 1.52 14.68
C MET A 224 -13.83 2.75 13.80
N ARG A 225 -14.18 3.90 14.39
CA ARG A 225 -14.13 5.20 13.73
C ARG A 225 -12.69 5.60 13.37
N LEU A 226 -12.52 6.61 12.52
CA LEU A 226 -11.22 7.18 12.21
C LEU A 226 -10.68 7.92 13.44
N SER A 227 -9.81 7.26 14.19
CA SER A 227 -9.31 7.71 15.50
C SER A 227 -7.81 7.89 15.51
N ARG A 228 -7.29 8.82 16.32
CA ARG A 228 -5.84 9.03 16.45
C ARG A 228 -5.15 7.86 17.11
N MET A 229 -3.94 7.52 16.65
CA MET A 229 -3.12 6.45 17.21
C MET A 229 -2.29 6.90 18.42
N THR A 230 -2.95 7.57 19.37
CA THR A 230 -2.46 7.71 20.75
C THR A 230 -2.39 6.34 21.44
N ASP A 231 -1.75 6.21 22.60
CA ASP A 231 -1.69 4.92 23.32
C ASP A 231 -3.08 4.30 23.55
N ALA A 232 -4.07 5.13 23.89
CA ALA A 232 -5.46 4.70 24.05
C ALA A 232 -6.07 4.26 22.71
N GLY A 233 -5.81 5.01 21.64
CA GLY A 233 -6.27 4.69 20.28
C GLY A 233 -5.65 3.40 19.74
N LYS A 234 -4.35 3.20 19.93
CA LYS A 234 -3.63 1.96 19.60
C LYS A 234 -4.19 0.77 20.37
N ALA A 235 -4.42 0.92 21.68
CA ALA A 235 -5.01 -0.14 22.50
C ALA A 235 -6.44 -0.49 22.04
N HIS A 236 -7.23 0.50 21.64
CA HIS A 236 -8.56 0.27 21.07
C HIS A 236 -8.50 -0.44 19.71
N ALA A 237 -7.62 0.00 18.81
CA ALA A 237 -7.41 -0.62 17.50
C ALA A 237 -6.96 -2.09 17.62
N LYS A 238 -6.01 -2.38 18.54
CA LYS A 238 -5.57 -3.76 18.81
C LYS A 238 -6.71 -4.65 19.32
N ARG A 239 -7.60 -4.14 20.18
CA ARG A 239 -8.79 -4.87 20.63
C ARG A 239 -9.77 -5.11 19.48
N ALA A 240 -10.00 -4.11 18.63
CA ALA A 240 -10.87 -4.23 17.46
C ALA A 240 -10.36 -5.29 16.48
N VAL A 241 -9.07 -5.25 16.12
CA VAL A 241 -8.42 -6.26 15.28
C VAL A 241 -8.43 -7.65 15.95
N GLY A 242 -8.17 -7.72 17.26
CA GLY A 242 -8.23 -8.96 18.02
C GLY A 242 -9.60 -9.65 17.98
N SER A 243 -10.68 -8.88 17.88
CA SER A 243 -12.07 -9.36 17.81
C SER A 243 -12.49 -9.94 16.45
N LEU A 244 -11.66 -9.78 15.41
CA LEU A 244 -11.97 -10.29 14.07
C LEU A 244 -12.20 -11.79 14.08
N SER A 245 -13.19 -12.25 13.32
CA SER A 245 -13.47 -13.66 13.11
C SER A 245 -13.86 -13.91 11.65
N ALA A 246 -13.29 -14.94 11.05
CA ALA A 246 -13.46 -15.28 9.64
C ALA A 246 -14.76 -16.05 9.40
N ARG A 247 -15.71 -15.46 8.65
CA ARG A 247 -17.00 -16.06 8.23
C ARG A 247 -17.59 -15.34 7.02
N GLY A 248 -18.31 -16.07 6.17
CA GLY A 248 -19.06 -15.52 5.03
C GLY A 248 -18.28 -15.56 3.72
N GLY A 249 -18.81 -14.88 2.68
CA GLY A 249 -18.15 -14.75 1.37
C GLY A 249 -17.27 -13.50 1.28
N THR A 250 -17.01 -13.00 0.07
CA THR A 250 -16.09 -11.88 -0.18
C THR A 250 -16.74 -10.80 -1.06
N ASN A 251 -16.94 -9.60 -0.51
CA ASN A 251 -17.58 -8.45 -1.17
C ASN A 251 -16.67 -7.21 -1.09
N ILE A 252 -15.74 -7.12 -2.04
CA ILE A 252 -14.72 -6.07 -2.14
C ILE A 252 -15.40 -4.74 -2.47
N GLY A 253 -16.36 -4.73 -3.39
CA GLY A 253 -17.05 -3.50 -3.80
C GLY A 253 -17.80 -2.81 -2.66
N ALA A 254 -18.43 -3.56 -1.74
CA ALA A 254 -19.04 -2.97 -0.53
C ALA A 254 -18.01 -2.42 0.45
N ALA A 255 -16.85 -3.06 0.54
CA ALA A 255 -15.77 -2.66 1.41
C ALA A 255 -15.11 -1.35 0.94
N LEU A 256 -14.82 -1.23 -0.35
CA LEU A 256 -14.29 -0.02 -0.97
C LEU A 256 -15.27 1.16 -0.88
N ARG A 257 -16.57 0.95 -1.13
CA ARG A 257 -17.59 1.99 -0.92
C ARG A 257 -17.63 2.50 0.52
N LYS A 258 -17.43 1.60 1.49
CA LYS A 258 -17.38 1.99 2.90
C LYS A 258 -16.09 2.75 3.23
N ALA A 259 -14.95 2.36 2.66
CA ALA A 259 -13.69 3.07 2.81
C ALA A 259 -13.76 4.49 2.22
N ALA A 260 -14.30 4.62 1.00
CA ALA A 260 -14.61 5.89 0.36
C ALA A 260 -15.48 6.77 1.26
N LYS A 261 -16.61 6.23 1.75
CA LYS A 261 -17.51 6.96 2.65
C LYS A 261 -16.82 7.45 3.93
N VAL A 262 -15.93 6.65 4.53
CA VAL A 262 -15.16 7.07 5.72
C VAL A 262 -14.26 8.27 5.41
N LEU A 263 -13.64 8.28 4.22
CA LEU A 263 -12.78 9.37 3.80
C LEU A 263 -13.58 10.59 3.32
N ASP A 264 -14.73 10.40 2.70
CA ASP A 264 -15.56 11.49 2.18
C ASP A 264 -16.31 12.23 3.31
N ASP A 265 -16.86 11.50 4.28
CA ASP A 265 -17.66 12.07 5.38
C ASP A 265 -16.82 12.69 6.51
N ARG A 266 -15.49 12.50 6.52
CA ARG A 266 -14.63 12.98 7.62
C ARG A 266 -14.59 14.51 7.71
N LEU A 267 -14.61 15.03 8.93
CA LEU A 267 -14.55 16.48 9.20
C LEU A 267 -13.15 17.05 9.04
N TYR A 268 -12.14 16.27 9.43
CA TYR A 268 -10.75 16.70 9.42
C TYR A 268 -9.94 15.87 8.43
N ARG A 269 -8.91 16.46 7.80
CA ARG A 269 -8.07 15.78 6.80
C ARG A 269 -6.60 15.93 7.14
N ASN A 270 -5.93 14.81 7.38
CA ASN A 270 -4.47 14.81 7.43
C ASN A 270 -3.90 15.06 6.03
N ALA A 271 -2.62 15.42 5.98
CA ALA A 271 -1.99 15.78 4.73
C ALA A 271 -1.77 14.56 3.83
N VAL A 272 -1.50 13.39 4.40
CA VAL A 272 -1.43 12.11 3.68
C VAL A 272 -2.68 11.29 3.98
N GLU A 273 -3.27 10.68 2.96
CA GLU A 273 -4.38 9.74 3.08
C GLU A 273 -4.12 8.51 2.19
N SER A 274 -4.48 7.32 2.67
CA SER A 274 -4.27 6.06 1.95
C SER A 274 -5.23 4.97 2.43
N VAL A 275 -5.56 4.04 1.51
CA VAL A 275 -6.33 2.84 1.81
C VAL A 275 -5.45 1.62 1.60
N ILE A 276 -5.47 0.68 2.55
CA ILE A 276 -4.87 -0.65 2.37
C ILE A 276 -5.98 -1.69 2.30
N LEU A 277 -6.08 -2.40 1.18
CA LEU A 277 -6.99 -3.52 0.97
C LEU A 277 -6.22 -4.83 1.01
N LEU A 278 -6.63 -5.75 1.89
CA LEU A 278 -6.09 -7.10 1.98
C LEU A 278 -7.21 -8.11 1.72
N SER A 279 -6.99 -9.03 0.78
CA SER A 279 -7.93 -10.12 0.47
C SER A 279 -7.20 -11.39 0.01
N ASP A 280 -7.75 -12.54 0.39
CA ASP A 280 -7.29 -13.86 -0.05
C ASP A 280 -8.26 -14.58 -0.98
N GLY A 281 -9.35 -13.92 -1.38
CA GLY A 281 -10.45 -14.51 -2.13
C GLY A 281 -10.84 -13.73 -3.38
N GLN A 282 -11.81 -14.30 -4.11
CA GLN A 282 -12.43 -13.69 -5.29
C GLN A 282 -13.69 -12.93 -4.86
N ASP A 283 -13.96 -11.77 -5.46
CA ASP A 283 -15.23 -11.07 -5.23
C ASP A 283 -16.39 -11.97 -5.70
N THR A 284 -17.30 -12.34 -4.79
CA THR A 284 -18.39 -13.29 -5.07
C THR A 284 -19.74 -12.60 -5.28
N TYR A 285 -19.82 -11.27 -5.14
CA TYR A 285 -21.10 -10.55 -5.02
C TYR A 285 -21.29 -9.46 -6.08
N THR A 286 -20.21 -8.78 -6.45
CA THR A 286 -20.20 -7.66 -7.39
C THR A 286 -19.79 -8.12 -8.79
N VAL A 287 -18.87 -9.08 -8.87
CA VAL A 287 -18.53 -9.80 -10.10
C VAL A 287 -19.05 -11.24 -9.92
N PRO A 288 -20.21 -11.62 -10.51
CA PRO A 288 -20.72 -12.96 -10.34
C PRO A 288 -19.74 -13.98 -10.96
N PRO A 289 -19.54 -15.17 -10.35
CA PRO A 289 -18.83 -16.26 -11.00
C PRO A 289 -19.72 -16.79 -12.14
N ARG A 290 -19.69 -16.12 -13.29
CA ARG A 290 -20.38 -16.60 -14.49
C ARG A 290 -19.57 -17.75 -15.05
N GLY A 291 -20.12 -18.96 -14.97
CA GLY A 291 -19.67 -20.09 -15.76
C GLY A 291 -19.83 -19.74 -17.24
N GLY A 292 -18.70 -19.51 -17.90
CA GLY A 292 -18.63 -19.14 -19.31
C GLY A 292 -17.49 -18.16 -19.55
N TYR A 293 -16.74 -18.38 -20.62
CA TYR A 293 -15.57 -17.61 -21.05
C TYR A 293 -15.91 -16.15 -21.46
N ASP A 294 -16.53 -15.37 -20.59
CA ASP A 294 -16.74 -13.94 -20.81
C ASP A 294 -15.60 -13.18 -20.11
N ARG A 295 -14.65 -12.73 -20.93
CA ARG A 295 -13.26 -12.44 -20.56
C ARG A 295 -13.04 -11.02 -20.04
N ASP A 296 -14.12 -10.25 -19.84
CA ASP A 296 -14.12 -8.83 -19.50
C ASP A 296 -14.94 -8.56 -18.22
N ALA A 297 -14.53 -9.14 -17.09
CA ALA A 297 -15.04 -8.71 -15.79
C ALA A 297 -14.65 -7.24 -15.59
N ASN A 298 -15.64 -6.33 -15.58
CA ASN A 298 -15.41 -4.91 -15.38
C ASN A 298 -15.09 -4.61 -13.90
N TYR A 299 -13.84 -4.85 -13.52
CA TYR A 299 -13.34 -4.59 -12.16
C TYR A 299 -13.31 -3.09 -11.82
N ASP A 300 -13.36 -2.19 -12.80
CA ASP A 300 -13.45 -0.74 -12.55
C ASP A 300 -14.72 -0.40 -11.78
N ALA A 301 -15.80 -1.17 -11.97
CA ALA A 301 -17.05 -1.02 -11.25
C ALA A 301 -16.93 -1.32 -9.73
N LEU A 302 -15.86 -1.99 -9.28
CA LEU A 302 -15.58 -2.18 -7.86
C LEU A 302 -15.11 -0.90 -7.18
N VAL A 303 -14.52 0.02 -7.94
CA VAL A 303 -13.90 1.24 -7.41
C VAL A 303 -14.93 2.38 -7.39
N PRO A 304 -15.26 2.93 -6.21
CA PRO A 304 -16.11 4.11 -6.10
C PRO A 304 -15.46 5.31 -6.81
N PRO A 305 -16.23 6.21 -7.45
CA PRO A 305 -15.69 7.37 -8.16
C PRO A 305 -14.79 8.29 -7.32
N SER A 306 -15.01 8.40 -6.01
CA SER A 306 -14.16 9.21 -5.12
C SER A 306 -12.79 8.59 -4.82
N LEU A 307 -12.62 7.29 -5.07
CA LEU A 307 -11.32 6.61 -5.00
C LEU A 307 -10.62 6.59 -6.37
N VAL A 308 -11.36 6.81 -7.47
CA VAL A 308 -10.77 6.90 -8.80
C VAL A 308 -9.93 8.17 -8.87
N ARG A 309 -8.70 8.04 -9.37
CA ARG A 309 -7.80 9.17 -9.55
C ARG A 309 -8.41 10.15 -10.57
N ALA A 310 -8.87 11.31 -10.11
CA ALA A 310 -9.46 12.33 -10.97
C ALA A 310 -8.42 12.99 -11.89
N ASP A 311 -8.88 13.41 -13.08
CA ASP A 311 -8.10 14.24 -13.99
C ASP A 311 -7.76 15.59 -13.35
N ALA A 312 -6.50 16.01 -13.47
CA ALA A 312 -5.90 17.20 -12.87
C ALA A 312 -6.50 18.58 -13.27
N GLY A 313 -7.73 18.62 -13.78
CA GLY A 313 -8.49 19.83 -14.13
C GLY A 313 -9.82 20.02 -13.35
N GLY A 314 -10.25 19.05 -12.53
CA GLY A 314 -11.46 19.16 -11.71
C GLY A 314 -11.13 19.54 -10.26
N GLY A 315 -11.50 20.74 -9.83
CA GLY A 315 -11.20 21.22 -8.48
C GLY A 315 -11.76 20.33 -7.35
N GLY A 316 -10.92 20.08 -6.33
CA GLY A 316 -11.39 19.90 -4.95
C GLY A 316 -11.48 18.48 -4.39
N GLY A 317 -10.44 17.65 -4.53
CA GLY A 317 -10.28 16.44 -3.70
C GLY A 317 -9.25 15.46 -4.26
N ARG A 318 -8.19 15.15 -3.48
CA ARG A 318 -7.20 14.13 -3.85
C ARG A 318 -7.83 12.76 -3.62
N ALA A 319 -7.91 11.93 -4.66
CA ALA A 319 -8.34 10.54 -4.48
C ALA A 319 -7.24 9.78 -3.72
N PRO A 320 -7.57 9.07 -2.63
CA PRO A 320 -6.59 8.33 -1.85
C PRO A 320 -6.14 7.07 -2.62
N PRO A 321 -4.83 6.78 -2.71
CA PRO A 321 -4.35 5.55 -3.34
C PRO A 321 -4.83 4.32 -2.55
N VAL A 322 -5.27 3.28 -3.27
CA VAL A 322 -5.63 1.98 -2.67
C VAL A 322 -4.51 0.98 -2.95
N HIS A 323 -3.72 0.67 -1.92
CA HIS A 323 -2.71 -0.39 -2.00
C HIS A 323 -3.37 -1.74 -1.73
N THR A 324 -3.27 -2.65 -2.68
CA THR A 324 -3.91 -3.95 -2.64
C THR A 324 -2.90 -5.06 -2.35
N PHE A 325 -3.25 -5.94 -1.43
CA PHE A 325 -2.45 -7.09 -1.02
C PHE A 325 -3.22 -8.36 -1.32
N GLY A 326 -2.81 -9.05 -2.39
CA GLY A 326 -3.32 -10.36 -2.77
C GLY A 326 -2.62 -11.43 -1.95
N PHE A 327 -3.39 -12.17 -1.16
CA PHE A 327 -2.85 -13.17 -0.25
C PHE A 327 -3.11 -14.61 -0.72
N GLY A 328 -2.07 -15.44 -0.71
CA GLY A 328 -2.18 -16.84 -1.10
C GLY A 328 -2.54 -17.02 -2.57
N LYS A 329 -2.93 -18.24 -2.97
CA LYS A 329 -3.11 -18.61 -4.39
C LYS A 329 -4.53 -18.40 -4.91
N ASP A 330 -5.48 -18.09 -4.03
CA ASP A 330 -6.91 -18.10 -4.34
C ASP A 330 -7.50 -16.69 -4.57
N HIS A 331 -6.69 -15.64 -4.38
CA HIS A 331 -7.12 -14.24 -4.54
C HIS A 331 -7.34 -13.84 -6.00
N ASP A 332 -8.23 -12.88 -6.25
CA ASP A 332 -8.41 -12.30 -7.58
C ASP A 332 -7.30 -11.30 -7.90
N ALA A 333 -6.21 -11.79 -8.47
CA ALA A 333 -5.07 -10.95 -8.85
C ALA A 333 -5.46 -9.86 -9.87
N ALA A 334 -6.41 -10.15 -10.77
CA ALA A 334 -6.83 -9.19 -11.79
C ALA A 334 -7.63 -8.06 -11.15
N ALA A 335 -8.62 -8.37 -10.31
CA ALA A 335 -9.39 -7.37 -9.58
C ALA A 335 -8.49 -6.49 -8.70
N MET A 336 -7.60 -7.11 -7.93
CA MET A 336 -6.72 -6.40 -6.99
C MET A 336 -5.73 -5.48 -7.72
N HIS A 337 -5.20 -5.93 -8.85
CA HIS A 337 -4.35 -5.09 -9.71
C HIS A 337 -5.14 -3.92 -10.30
N THR A 338 -6.33 -4.16 -10.86
CA THR A 338 -7.17 -3.09 -11.44
C THR A 338 -7.55 -2.03 -10.39
N ILE A 339 -7.94 -2.45 -9.18
CA ILE A 339 -8.24 -1.52 -8.07
C ILE A 339 -7.03 -0.65 -7.74
N ALA A 340 -5.84 -1.24 -7.61
CA ALA A 340 -4.63 -0.48 -7.35
C ALA A 340 -4.30 0.47 -8.50
N GLU A 341 -4.42 0.00 -9.75
CA GLU A 341 -4.12 0.77 -10.95
C GLU A 341 -5.01 2.01 -11.10
N VAL A 342 -6.33 1.84 -11.01
CA VAL A 342 -7.32 2.92 -11.18
C VAL A 342 -7.25 3.98 -10.07
N THR A 343 -6.83 3.57 -8.87
CA THR A 343 -6.71 4.46 -7.70
C THR A 343 -5.31 5.08 -7.57
N GLY A 344 -4.33 4.63 -8.36
CA GLY A 344 -2.93 5.06 -8.25
C GLY A 344 -2.18 4.45 -7.05
N GLY A 345 -2.69 3.38 -6.46
CA GLY A 345 -2.00 2.58 -5.45
C GLY A 345 -1.17 1.44 -6.07
N THR A 346 -0.58 0.60 -5.23
CA THR A 346 0.28 -0.52 -5.67
C THR A 346 -0.38 -1.88 -5.42
N PHE A 347 -0.11 -2.85 -6.29
CA PHE A 347 -0.51 -4.24 -6.07
C PHE A 347 0.69 -5.07 -5.58
N SER A 348 0.54 -5.71 -4.43
CA SER A 348 1.55 -6.60 -3.85
C SER A 348 0.99 -8.02 -3.74
N PHE A 349 1.80 -9.00 -4.14
CA PHE A 349 1.47 -10.42 -4.09
C PHE A 349 2.27 -11.12 -2.99
N ILE A 350 1.56 -11.64 -1.99
CA ILE A 350 2.14 -12.37 -0.86
C ILE A 350 1.82 -13.86 -1.01
N GLU A 351 2.80 -14.62 -1.49
CA GLU A 351 2.65 -16.07 -1.71
C GLU A 351 2.73 -16.87 -0.39
N ASN A 352 3.66 -16.52 0.49
CA ASN A 352 3.86 -17.15 1.79
C ASN A 352 3.18 -16.35 2.91
N GLU A 353 2.38 -17.04 3.73
CA GLU A 353 1.72 -16.49 4.91
C GLU A 353 2.67 -15.75 5.86
N ALA A 354 3.88 -16.26 6.05
CA ALA A 354 4.87 -15.62 6.92
C ALA A 354 5.36 -14.25 6.43
N ALA A 355 5.17 -13.93 5.15
CA ALA A 355 5.60 -12.68 4.53
C ALA A 355 4.54 -11.56 4.56
N ILE A 356 3.34 -11.82 5.12
CA ILE A 356 2.28 -10.80 5.23
C ILE A 356 2.79 -9.57 5.97
N GLN A 357 3.38 -9.78 7.15
CA GLN A 357 3.88 -8.69 7.97
C GLN A 357 4.95 -7.87 7.24
N ASP A 358 5.80 -8.50 6.42
CA ASP A 358 6.83 -7.80 5.65
C ASP A 358 6.24 -6.94 4.54
N GLY A 359 5.19 -7.44 3.86
CA GLY A 359 4.51 -6.62 2.86
C GLY A 359 3.85 -5.38 3.45
N PHE A 360 3.21 -5.53 4.61
CA PHE A 360 2.68 -4.38 5.36
C PHE A 360 3.77 -3.43 5.83
N ALA A 361 4.88 -3.98 6.37
CA ALA A 361 6.01 -3.18 6.81
C ALA A 361 6.61 -2.34 5.68
N GLN A 362 6.82 -2.94 4.50
CA GLN A 362 7.31 -2.23 3.32
C GLN A 362 6.37 -1.09 2.90
N CYS A 363 5.07 -1.35 2.82
CA CYS A 363 4.09 -0.33 2.43
C CYS A 363 3.99 0.81 3.46
N ILE A 364 3.93 0.49 4.75
CA ILE A 364 3.88 1.49 5.82
C ILE A 364 5.19 2.29 5.88
N GLY A 365 6.35 1.67 5.67
CA GLY A 365 7.62 2.39 5.57
C GLY A 365 7.59 3.49 4.49
N GLY A 366 6.93 3.24 3.36
CA GLY A 366 6.67 4.27 2.34
C GLY A 366 5.65 5.32 2.79
N LEU A 367 4.47 4.89 3.25
CA LEU A 367 3.39 5.81 3.63
C LEU A 367 3.75 6.75 4.79
N LEU A 368 4.63 6.31 5.70
CA LEU A 368 5.13 7.14 6.80
C LEU A 368 6.36 7.98 6.41
N SER A 369 6.84 7.91 5.17
CA SER A 369 7.98 8.69 4.67
C SER A 369 7.65 9.60 3.50
N VAL A 370 6.36 9.92 3.27
CA VAL A 370 5.95 10.86 2.21
C VAL A 370 6.61 12.23 2.46
N ALA A 371 7.49 12.63 1.53
CA ALA A 371 8.24 13.88 1.60
C ALA A 371 7.71 14.95 0.64
N VAL A 372 7.09 14.51 -0.47
CA VAL A 372 6.64 15.39 -1.56
C VAL A 372 5.20 15.03 -1.94
N GLN A 373 4.38 16.05 -2.19
CA GLN A 373 3.04 15.92 -2.74
C GLN A 373 2.86 16.75 -4.00
N GLU A 374 1.93 16.33 -4.87
CA GLU A 374 1.52 17.09 -6.06
C GLU A 374 2.71 17.49 -6.97
N LEU A 375 3.74 16.64 -7.04
CA LEU A 375 4.88 16.85 -7.92
C LEU A 375 4.41 16.82 -9.37
N ARG A 376 4.71 17.90 -10.08
CA ARG A 376 4.59 18.05 -11.52
C ARG A 376 5.95 18.37 -12.08
N LEU A 377 6.32 17.68 -13.16
CA LEU A 377 7.48 18.02 -13.96
C LEU A 377 7.02 18.83 -15.17
N ASP A 378 7.71 19.93 -15.43
CA ASP A 378 7.51 20.80 -16.58
C ASP A 378 8.80 20.80 -17.39
N VAL A 379 8.70 20.42 -18.67
CA VAL A 379 9.81 20.32 -19.60
C VAL A 379 9.59 21.31 -20.73
N ALA A 380 10.60 22.11 -21.05
CA ALA A 380 10.57 23.07 -22.14
C ALA A 380 11.74 22.84 -23.11
N CYS A 381 11.47 22.84 -24.41
CA CYS A 381 12.50 22.81 -25.45
C CYS A 381 13.16 24.18 -25.57
N VAL A 382 14.50 24.19 -25.54
CA VAL A 382 15.29 25.42 -25.58
C VAL A 382 15.46 25.89 -27.03
N ASP A 383 16.23 25.18 -27.84
CA ASP A 383 16.50 25.59 -29.23
C ASP A 383 15.30 25.43 -30.15
N THR A 384 15.08 26.40 -31.06
CA THR A 384 13.88 26.53 -31.94
C THR A 384 13.55 25.31 -32.82
N GLY A 385 14.51 24.42 -33.09
CA GLY A 385 14.29 23.18 -33.86
C GLY A 385 14.07 21.92 -33.03
N VAL A 386 14.23 21.99 -31.70
CA VAL A 386 14.00 20.85 -30.81
C VAL A 386 12.52 20.72 -30.49
N ARG A 387 12.01 19.49 -30.53
CA ARG A 387 10.62 19.15 -30.19
C ARG A 387 10.55 17.81 -29.49
N VAL A 388 9.71 17.69 -28.47
CA VAL A 388 9.35 16.42 -27.84
C VAL A 388 8.35 15.68 -28.74
N THR A 389 8.67 14.44 -29.09
CA THR A 389 7.82 13.55 -29.91
C THR A 389 7.06 12.55 -29.06
N ALA A 390 7.66 12.08 -27.97
CA ALA A 390 7.04 11.13 -27.07
C ALA A 390 7.58 11.27 -25.64
N VAL A 391 6.73 10.94 -24.66
CA VAL A 391 7.11 10.82 -23.25
C VAL A 391 6.72 9.43 -22.76
N LYS A 392 7.70 8.61 -22.39
CA LYS A 392 7.48 7.32 -21.73
C LYS A 392 7.39 7.54 -20.23
N SER A 393 6.20 7.90 -19.77
CA SER A 393 5.91 8.20 -18.37
C SER A 393 5.35 7.02 -17.57
N GLY A 394 5.32 5.80 -18.10
CA GLY A 394 4.76 4.64 -17.39
C GLY A 394 3.27 4.84 -17.06
N ARG A 395 2.92 4.84 -15.77
CA ARG A 395 1.54 5.12 -15.30
C ARG A 395 1.27 6.58 -14.95
N TYR A 396 2.26 7.44 -15.12
CA TYR A 396 2.11 8.86 -14.83
C TYR A 396 1.49 9.55 -16.03
N LYS A 397 0.48 10.39 -15.78
CA LYS A 397 -0.15 11.17 -16.84
C LYS A 397 0.89 12.12 -17.40
N SER A 398 1.03 12.13 -18.72
CA SER A 398 1.89 13.07 -19.43
C SER A 398 1.10 13.75 -20.53
N HIS A 399 1.52 14.97 -20.85
CA HIS A 399 0.93 15.78 -21.91
C HIS A 399 2.06 16.49 -22.65
N ILE A 400 2.03 16.43 -23.97
CA ILE A 400 2.91 17.20 -24.85
C ILE A 400 2.03 18.29 -25.46
N GLU A 401 2.49 19.53 -25.43
CA GLU A 401 1.77 20.65 -26.03
C GLU A 401 1.73 20.51 -27.57
N ASP A 402 0.74 21.13 -28.23
CA ASP A 402 0.45 20.91 -29.65
C ASP A 402 1.64 21.20 -30.60
N ASP A 403 2.53 22.11 -30.19
CA ASP A 403 3.73 22.49 -30.93
C ASP A 403 4.93 21.55 -30.67
N GLY A 404 4.81 20.64 -29.70
CA GLY A 404 5.88 19.77 -29.22
C GLY A 404 7.00 20.50 -28.47
N ARG A 405 6.82 21.76 -28.10
CA ARG A 405 7.85 22.59 -27.45
C ARG A 405 7.86 22.47 -25.94
N ALA A 406 6.80 21.94 -25.35
CA ALA A 406 6.75 21.67 -23.93
C ALA A 406 6.06 20.33 -23.64
N ALA A 407 6.44 19.73 -22.52
CA ALA A 407 5.80 18.52 -22.01
C ALA A 407 5.65 18.59 -20.49
N LYS A 408 4.59 17.98 -19.96
CA LYS A 408 4.28 17.93 -18.54
C LYS A 408 4.10 16.50 -18.09
N VAL A 409 4.54 16.17 -16.88
CA VAL A 409 4.32 14.87 -16.25
C VAL A 409 3.76 15.07 -14.84
N ASP A 410 2.54 14.56 -14.59
CA ASP A 410 1.91 14.58 -13.27
C ASP A 410 2.39 13.38 -12.44
N VAL A 411 3.42 13.63 -11.63
CA VAL A 411 4.12 12.60 -10.86
C VAL A 411 3.35 12.28 -9.56
N GLY A 412 2.81 13.29 -8.88
CA GLY A 412 2.02 13.10 -7.65
C GLY A 412 2.91 13.07 -6.40
N GLU A 413 2.83 12.03 -5.58
CA GLU A 413 3.60 11.96 -4.34
C GLU A 413 4.91 11.17 -4.48
N LEU A 414 5.92 11.54 -3.70
CA LEU A 414 7.15 10.77 -3.51
C LEU A 414 7.43 10.53 -2.02
N TYR A 415 7.89 9.34 -1.71
CA TYR A 415 8.51 9.01 -0.43
C TYR A 415 9.93 9.57 -0.37
N ALA A 416 10.44 9.78 0.83
CA ALA A 416 11.81 10.17 1.08
C ALA A 416 12.76 9.20 0.35
N ASP A 417 13.75 9.77 -0.35
CA ASP A 417 14.71 9.03 -1.19
C ASP A 417 14.08 8.21 -2.34
N GLU A 418 12.77 8.35 -2.62
CA GLU A 418 12.13 7.73 -3.79
C GLU A 418 12.56 8.47 -5.06
N GLU A 419 12.81 7.70 -6.11
CA GLU A 419 13.32 8.17 -7.39
C GLU A 419 12.36 7.79 -8.52
N ARG A 420 12.16 8.70 -9.47
CA ARG A 420 11.38 8.45 -10.69
C ARG A 420 12.11 8.93 -11.91
N SER A 421 12.13 8.07 -12.91
CA SER A 421 12.83 8.30 -14.18
C SER A 421 11.83 8.30 -15.33
N PHE A 422 11.97 9.24 -16.27
CA PHE A 422 11.09 9.40 -17.42
C PHE A 422 11.93 9.57 -18.68
N LEU A 423 11.61 8.83 -19.74
CA LEU A 423 12.27 9.00 -21.03
C LEU A 423 11.45 9.93 -21.91
N LEU A 424 12.09 10.98 -22.41
CA LEU A 424 11.58 11.83 -23.46
C LEU A 424 12.31 11.53 -24.75
N PHE A 425 11.56 11.40 -25.83
CA PHE A 425 12.11 11.31 -27.17
C PHE A 425 11.98 12.68 -27.80
N VAL A 426 13.10 13.21 -28.29
CA VAL A 426 13.18 14.56 -28.87
C VAL A 426 13.77 14.52 -30.27
N VAL A 427 13.26 15.40 -31.12
CA VAL A 427 13.90 15.72 -32.39
C VAL A 427 15.10 16.61 -32.11
N VAL A 428 16.28 16.15 -32.51
CA VAL A 428 17.52 16.90 -32.50
C VAL A 428 17.78 17.37 -33.94
N PRO A 429 17.59 18.67 -34.24
CA PRO A 429 17.72 19.20 -35.60
C PRO A 429 19.18 19.20 -36.06
N ARG A 430 19.41 19.45 -37.36
CA ARG A 430 20.76 19.77 -37.85
C ARG A 430 21.21 21.10 -37.27
N ALA A 431 22.44 21.16 -36.77
CA ALA A 431 22.99 22.38 -36.21
C ALA A 431 23.67 23.23 -37.29
N PRO A 432 23.54 24.57 -37.25
CA PRO A 432 24.28 25.47 -38.12
C PRO A 432 25.80 25.29 -38.01
N ALA A 433 26.55 25.69 -39.04
CA ALA A 433 28.00 25.51 -39.07
C ALA A 433 28.77 26.22 -37.95
N TRP A 434 28.18 27.25 -37.32
CA TRP A 434 28.77 28.02 -36.24
C TRP A 434 28.37 27.52 -34.84
N ASP A 435 27.49 26.52 -34.77
CA ASP A 435 26.92 26.06 -33.51
C ASP A 435 27.55 24.73 -33.10
N ASP A 436 28.24 24.76 -31.97
CA ASP A 436 28.99 23.63 -31.43
C ASP A 436 28.21 22.89 -30.33
N VAL A 437 27.06 23.42 -29.88
CA VAL A 437 26.23 22.86 -28.81
C VAL A 437 24.75 23.06 -29.16
N THR A 438 23.93 22.03 -28.99
CA THR A 438 22.47 22.20 -29.06
C THR A 438 21.86 22.01 -27.68
N HIS A 439 21.07 22.98 -27.25
CA HIS A 439 20.32 22.96 -26.01
C HIS A 439 18.97 22.28 -26.26
N LEU A 440 18.77 21.11 -25.67
CA LEU A 440 17.60 20.28 -25.95
C LEU A 440 16.42 20.68 -25.08
N ILE A 441 16.51 20.42 -23.79
CA ILE A 441 15.42 20.63 -22.85
C ILE A 441 15.92 21.22 -21.53
N GLU A 442 15.11 22.12 -20.99
CA GLU A 442 15.17 22.57 -19.60
C GLU A 442 14.06 21.85 -18.84
N VAL A 443 14.37 21.37 -17.63
CA VAL A 443 13.42 20.67 -16.77
C VAL A 443 13.25 21.47 -15.49
N SER A 444 12.00 21.66 -15.10
CA SER A 444 11.65 22.20 -13.79
C SER A 444 10.59 21.33 -13.13
N CYS A 445 10.40 21.49 -11.83
CA CYS A 445 9.33 20.84 -11.11
C CYS A 445 8.64 21.80 -10.16
N SER A 446 7.36 21.57 -9.95
CA SER A 446 6.56 22.21 -8.91
C SER A 446 5.96 21.15 -8.01
N TYR A 447 6.01 21.35 -6.70
CA TYR A 447 5.46 20.40 -5.72
C TYR A 447 5.08 21.09 -4.42
N ARG A 448 4.26 20.41 -3.64
CA ARG A 448 3.96 20.77 -2.26
C ARG A 448 4.91 20.07 -1.31
N ASP A 449 5.74 20.85 -0.64
CA ASP A 449 6.66 20.38 0.39
C ASP A 449 5.91 20.04 1.68
N MET A 450 6.13 18.83 2.20
CA MET A 450 5.46 18.33 3.39
C MET A 450 5.98 18.94 4.69
N GLU A 451 7.23 19.41 4.71
CA GLU A 451 7.81 20.05 5.89
C GLU A 451 7.30 21.49 6.06
N THR A 452 7.27 22.25 4.96
CA THR A 452 6.84 23.66 4.97
C THR A 452 5.34 23.85 4.70
N GLY A 453 4.69 22.87 4.08
CA GLY A 453 3.30 22.94 3.62
C GLY A 453 3.07 23.89 2.43
N ARG A 454 4.15 24.45 1.87
CA ARG A 454 4.12 25.44 0.78
C ARG A 454 4.38 24.75 -0.56
N THR A 455 3.84 25.35 -1.62
CA THR A 455 4.22 24.98 -2.99
C THR A 455 5.57 25.61 -3.31
N THR A 456 6.51 24.79 -3.73
CA THR A 456 7.87 25.16 -4.13
C THR A 456 8.06 24.81 -5.61
N SER A 457 8.80 25.64 -6.33
CA SER A 457 9.24 25.38 -7.69
C SER A 457 10.75 25.29 -7.71
N VAL A 458 11.29 24.27 -8.37
CA VAL A 458 12.73 24.00 -8.48
C VAL A 458 13.05 23.81 -9.96
N ALA A 459 13.98 24.60 -10.48
CA ALA A 459 14.57 24.35 -11.79
C ALA A 459 15.65 23.26 -11.65
N GLY A 460 15.82 22.44 -12.69
CA GLY A 460 16.89 21.46 -12.73
C GLY A 460 18.26 22.12 -12.74
N ASP A 461 19.26 21.40 -12.22
CA ASP A 461 20.60 21.95 -12.02
C ASP A 461 21.30 22.28 -13.36
N GLU A 462 20.99 21.53 -14.42
CA GLU A 462 21.56 21.72 -15.76
C GLU A 462 20.53 21.44 -16.88
N GLU A 463 20.67 22.14 -17.99
CA GLU A 463 19.94 21.85 -19.24
C GLU A 463 20.51 20.59 -19.91
N ALA A 464 19.63 19.81 -20.54
CA ALA A 464 20.08 18.70 -21.37
C ALA A 464 20.70 19.23 -22.67
N VAL A 465 22.02 19.10 -22.80
CA VAL A 465 22.78 19.57 -23.96
C VAL A 465 23.43 18.43 -24.73
N VAL A 466 23.64 18.64 -26.02
CA VAL A 466 24.43 17.74 -26.88
C VAL A 466 25.48 18.51 -27.66
N LEU A 467 26.71 18.01 -27.67
CA LEU A 467 27.80 18.59 -28.44
C LEU A 467 27.64 18.29 -29.93
N ARG A 468 28.06 19.22 -30.79
CA ARG A 468 27.93 19.17 -32.26
C ARG A 468 29.28 19.14 -32.96
N PRO A 469 30.05 18.03 -32.86
CA PRO A 469 31.33 17.91 -33.54
C PRO A 469 31.15 17.92 -35.06
N SER A 470 32.14 18.50 -35.75
CA SER A 470 32.17 18.63 -37.21
C SER A 470 32.53 17.32 -37.93
N ARG A 471 33.19 16.39 -37.25
CA ARG A 471 33.42 15.00 -37.69
C ARG A 471 32.66 14.07 -36.74
N ALA A 472 31.95 13.09 -37.29
CA ALA A 472 31.60 11.91 -36.51
C ALA A 472 32.92 11.28 -36.06
N GLU A 473 33.26 11.39 -34.77
CA GLU A 473 34.40 10.65 -34.24
C GLU A 473 34.17 9.17 -34.56
N SER A 474 35.19 8.49 -35.07
CA SER A 474 35.09 7.11 -35.57
C SER A 474 34.77 6.06 -34.49
N GLY A 475 34.42 6.48 -33.27
CA GLY A 475 33.77 5.68 -32.25
C GLY A 475 32.30 6.06 -32.19
N VAL A 476 31.40 5.06 -32.31
CA VAL A 476 30.00 5.27 -31.96
C VAL A 476 29.99 5.76 -30.52
N ALA A 477 29.59 7.02 -30.28
CA ALA A 477 29.46 7.56 -28.93
C ALA A 477 28.69 6.52 -28.11
N GLU A 478 29.32 5.98 -27.07
CA GLU A 478 28.67 4.96 -26.26
C GLU A 478 27.45 5.60 -25.59
N ARG A 479 26.33 4.88 -25.63
CA ARG A 479 25.09 5.34 -25.02
C ARG A 479 25.29 5.48 -23.51
N SER A 480 24.75 6.54 -22.90
CA SER A 480 24.71 6.69 -21.44
C SER A 480 24.12 5.44 -20.79
N VAL A 481 24.80 4.95 -19.74
CA VAL A 481 24.37 3.77 -18.98
C VAL A 481 23.00 4.00 -18.34
N GLU A 482 22.75 5.23 -17.86
CA GLU A 482 21.50 5.64 -17.25
C GLU A 482 20.33 5.57 -18.23
N VAL A 483 20.54 6.11 -19.45
CA VAL A 483 19.53 6.09 -20.53
C VAL A 483 19.30 4.66 -21.02
N ASP A 484 20.37 3.87 -21.23
CA ASP A 484 20.27 2.49 -21.69
C ASP A 484 19.53 1.59 -20.68
N ARG A 485 19.85 1.73 -19.37
CA ARG A 485 19.15 1.05 -18.27
C ARG A 485 17.65 1.32 -18.32
N GLU A 486 17.28 2.58 -18.52
CA GLU A 486 15.87 2.99 -18.53
C GLU A 486 15.13 2.53 -19.80
N LEU A 487 15.78 2.60 -20.97
CA LEU A 487 15.23 2.07 -22.22
C LEU A 487 14.93 0.57 -22.10
N VAL A 488 15.91 -0.19 -21.62
CA VAL A 488 15.79 -1.64 -21.39
C VAL A 488 14.65 -1.97 -20.43
N ARG A 489 14.48 -1.15 -19.39
CA ARG A 489 13.38 -1.29 -18.43
C ARG A 489 12.01 -1.03 -19.06
N VAL A 490 11.86 0.06 -19.81
CA VAL A 490 10.59 0.41 -20.48
C VAL A 490 10.21 -0.67 -21.48
N GLU A 491 11.14 -1.11 -22.32
CA GLU A 491 10.89 -2.19 -23.28
C GLU A 491 10.58 -3.53 -22.57
N ALA A 492 11.16 -3.79 -21.40
CA ALA A 492 10.83 -4.98 -20.63
C ALA A 492 9.40 -4.95 -20.10
N ILE A 493 8.85 -3.79 -19.72
CA ILE A 493 7.44 -3.66 -19.30
C ILE A 493 6.51 -4.03 -20.46
N ASP A 494 6.79 -3.52 -21.65
CA ASP A 494 5.99 -3.81 -22.85
C ASP A 494 6.00 -5.32 -23.16
N ASP A 495 7.17 -5.97 -23.12
CA ASP A 495 7.28 -7.41 -23.33
C ASP A 495 6.65 -8.24 -22.21
N ILE A 496 6.73 -7.81 -20.95
CA ILE A 496 6.04 -8.48 -19.83
C ILE A 496 4.52 -8.40 -20.03
N ALA A 497 4.00 -7.25 -20.49
CA ALA A 497 2.59 -7.09 -20.81
C ALA A 497 2.15 -7.98 -21.99
N LEU A 498 2.98 -8.08 -23.03
CA LEU A 498 2.74 -8.99 -24.17
C LEU A 498 2.76 -10.46 -23.72
N ALA A 499 3.75 -10.86 -22.92
CA ALA A 499 3.84 -12.22 -22.37
C ALA A 499 2.63 -12.56 -21.49
N ARG A 500 2.18 -11.62 -20.66
CA ARG A 500 0.95 -11.78 -19.89
C ARG A 500 -0.25 -11.98 -20.83
N ALA A 501 -0.41 -11.14 -21.83
CA ALA A 501 -1.52 -11.24 -22.78
C ALA A 501 -1.51 -12.59 -23.52
N ALA A 502 -0.34 -13.13 -23.87
CA ALA A 502 -0.21 -14.47 -24.43
C ALA A 502 -0.63 -15.57 -23.43
N ALA A 503 -0.15 -15.50 -22.18
CA ALA A 503 -0.52 -16.46 -21.13
C ALA A 503 -2.03 -16.45 -20.82
N GLU A 504 -2.70 -15.28 -20.83
CA GLU A 504 -4.15 -15.18 -20.66
C GLU A 504 -4.94 -15.78 -21.84
N ARG A 505 -4.34 -15.87 -23.03
CA ARG A 505 -4.91 -16.62 -24.17
C ARG A 505 -4.65 -18.13 -24.09
N GLY A 506 -3.86 -18.60 -23.12
CA GLY A 506 -3.42 -19.99 -23.01
C GLY A 506 -2.14 -20.31 -23.78
N GLU A 507 -1.50 -19.31 -24.40
CA GLU A 507 -0.29 -19.46 -25.20
C GLU A 507 0.97 -19.37 -24.31
N TYR A 508 1.11 -20.33 -23.37
CA TYR A 508 2.19 -20.33 -22.37
C TYR A 508 3.60 -20.45 -22.96
N ALA A 509 3.74 -21.18 -24.07
CA ALA A 509 5.01 -21.30 -24.78
C ALA A 509 5.44 -19.96 -25.39
N GLU A 510 4.50 -19.26 -26.04
CA GLU A 510 4.72 -17.91 -26.58
C GLU A 510 5.13 -16.94 -25.45
N ALA A 511 4.38 -16.93 -24.34
CA ALA A 511 4.68 -16.11 -23.17
C ALA A 511 6.11 -16.36 -22.62
N ALA A 512 6.50 -17.63 -22.49
CA ALA A 512 7.82 -18.00 -22.01
C ALA A 512 8.95 -17.60 -22.98
N GLU A 513 8.73 -17.66 -24.30
CA GLU A 513 9.70 -17.21 -25.30
C GLU A 513 9.84 -15.68 -25.33
N ILE A 514 8.75 -14.92 -25.21
CA ILE A 514 8.79 -13.45 -25.12
C ILE A 514 9.69 -13.03 -23.95
N LEU A 515 9.44 -13.57 -22.76
CA LEU A 515 10.24 -13.26 -21.56
C LEU A 515 11.70 -13.74 -21.68
N ARG A 516 11.94 -14.87 -22.34
CA ARG A 516 13.30 -15.37 -22.61
C ARG A 516 14.05 -14.44 -23.56
N SER A 517 13.39 -13.98 -24.61
CA SER A 517 13.96 -13.05 -25.59
C SER A 517 14.33 -11.74 -24.89
N ARG A 518 13.40 -11.17 -24.11
CA ARG A 518 13.65 -9.97 -23.32
C ARG A 518 14.80 -10.14 -22.33
N GLN A 519 14.85 -11.25 -21.61
CA GLN A 519 15.97 -11.55 -20.70
C GLN A 519 17.33 -11.57 -21.42
N ARG A 520 17.41 -12.14 -22.62
CA ARG A 520 18.63 -12.12 -23.45
C ARG A 520 18.95 -10.73 -23.98
N ALA A 521 17.95 -9.89 -24.23
CA ALA A 521 18.15 -8.50 -24.64
C ALA A 521 18.72 -7.67 -23.46
N VAL A 522 18.13 -7.78 -22.27
CA VAL A 522 18.63 -7.12 -21.05
C VAL A 522 20.09 -7.51 -20.79
N ALA A 523 20.43 -8.80 -20.85
CA ALA A 523 21.80 -9.27 -20.62
C ALA A 523 22.84 -8.77 -21.63
N ARG A 524 22.41 -8.32 -22.83
CA ARG A 524 23.30 -7.79 -23.89
C ARG A 524 23.37 -6.26 -23.91
N SER A 525 22.54 -5.58 -23.12
CA SER A 525 22.52 -4.12 -23.01
C SER A 525 23.86 -3.55 -22.55
N ALA A 526 24.11 -2.27 -22.84
CA ALA A 526 25.31 -1.59 -22.37
C ALA A 526 25.30 -1.49 -20.84
N ALA A 527 24.14 -1.17 -20.25
CA ALA A 527 23.98 -1.10 -18.79
C ALA A 527 24.27 -2.42 -18.09
N ALA A 528 23.78 -3.56 -18.62
CA ALA A 528 24.10 -4.86 -18.04
C ALA A 528 25.59 -5.23 -18.15
N ARG A 529 26.25 -4.88 -19.28
CA ARG A 529 27.70 -5.08 -19.44
C ARG A 529 28.52 -4.21 -18.50
N ALA A 530 28.02 -3.03 -18.15
CA ALA A 530 28.59 -2.15 -17.13
C ALA A 530 28.36 -2.62 -15.68
N GLY A 531 27.61 -3.71 -15.48
CA GLY A 531 27.34 -4.26 -14.15
C GLY A 531 26.22 -3.57 -13.37
N ASP A 532 25.31 -2.87 -14.06
CA ASP A 532 24.19 -2.18 -13.44
C ASP A 532 23.30 -3.13 -12.61
N ALA A 533 23.07 -2.74 -11.35
CA ALA A 533 22.34 -3.57 -10.39
C ALA A 533 20.87 -3.73 -10.75
N MET A 534 20.26 -2.70 -11.37
CA MET A 534 18.85 -2.76 -11.79
C MET A 534 18.64 -3.71 -12.95
N CYS A 535 19.54 -3.71 -13.94
CA CYS A 535 19.53 -4.66 -15.05
C CYS A 535 19.71 -6.11 -14.57
N ALA A 536 20.57 -6.31 -13.55
CA ALA A 536 20.75 -7.61 -12.92
C ALA A 536 19.49 -8.09 -12.19
N ALA A 537 18.85 -7.20 -11.42
CA ALA A 537 17.59 -7.47 -10.73
C ALA A 537 16.45 -7.79 -11.72
N LEU A 538 16.27 -6.96 -12.76
CA LEU A 538 15.29 -7.15 -13.83
C LEU A 538 15.51 -8.48 -14.58
N SER A 539 16.76 -8.83 -14.88
CA SER A 539 17.10 -10.12 -15.49
C SER A 539 16.74 -11.31 -14.58
N GLY A 540 16.80 -11.11 -13.26
CA GLY A 540 16.35 -12.06 -12.26
C GLY A 540 14.83 -12.23 -12.25
N GLU A 541 14.12 -11.11 -12.27
CA GLU A 541 12.65 -11.09 -12.29
C GLU A 541 12.08 -11.69 -13.57
N LEU A 542 12.64 -11.36 -14.74
CA LEU A 542 12.24 -11.97 -16.02
C LEU A 542 12.44 -13.49 -16.02
N ARG A 543 13.48 -13.98 -15.34
CA ARG A 543 13.72 -15.43 -15.17
C ARG A 543 12.60 -16.08 -14.36
N GLU A 544 12.22 -15.43 -13.27
CA GLU A 544 11.17 -15.90 -12.36
C GLU A 544 9.80 -15.87 -13.05
N MET A 545 9.47 -14.76 -13.73
CA MET A 545 8.26 -14.67 -14.55
C MET A 545 8.22 -15.76 -15.60
N ARG A 546 9.33 -16.00 -16.32
CA ARG A 546 9.42 -17.06 -17.33
C ARG A 546 9.12 -18.44 -16.75
N ALA A 547 9.65 -18.74 -15.57
CA ALA A 547 9.38 -20.01 -14.91
C ALA A 547 7.88 -20.14 -14.56
N ARG A 548 7.28 -19.08 -14.02
CA ARG A 548 5.89 -19.09 -13.56
C ARG A 548 4.83 -19.01 -14.67
N VAL A 549 5.19 -18.55 -15.88
CA VAL A 549 4.28 -18.56 -17.04
C VAL A 549 4.42 -19.82 -17.91
N ALA A 550 5.32 -20.75 -17.56
CA ALA A 550 5.66 -21.89 -18.42
C ALA A 550 4.52 -22.91 -18.58
N ASP A 551 3.62 -23.00 -17.60
CA ASP A 551 2.45 -23.87 -17.66
C ASP A 551 1.21 -23.21 -17.03
N ARG A 552 0.05 -23.68 -17.47
CA ARG A 552 -1.26 -23.17 -17.04
C ARG A 552 -1.42 -23.13 -15.53
N ARG A 553 -1.07 -24.22 -14.86
CA ARG A 553 -1.33 -24.39 -13.43
C ARG A 553 -0.46 -23.43 -12.62
N GLN A 554 0.82 -23.28 -12.96
CA GLN A 554 1.70 -22.33 -12.32
C GLN A 554 1.27 -20.89 -12.57
N TYR A 555 0.85 -20.59 -13.80
CA TYR A 555 0.37 -19.26 -14.15
C TYR A 555 -0.87 -18.86 -13.35
N GLU A 556 -1.88 -19.74 -13.30
CA GLU A 556 -3.12 -19.48 -12.56
C GLU A 556 -2.88 -19.39 -11.04
N LEU A 557 -2.00 -20.23 -10.47
CA LEU A 557 -1.77 -20.27 -9.02
C LEU A 557 -0.92 -19.13 -8.46
N SER A 558 0.09 -18.67 -9.20
CA SER A 558 0.98 -17.61 -8.71
C SER A 558 1.64 -16.76 -9.79
N GLY A 559 1.76 -17.26 -11.03
CA GLY A 559 2.39 -16.53 -12.13
C GLY A 559 1.66 -15.25 -12.52
N ARG A 560 0.33 -15.28 -12.62
CA ARG A 560 -0.50 -14.10 -12.92
C ARG A 560 -0.27 -12.99 -11.91
N ALA A 561 -0.40 -13.32 -10.61
CA ALA A 561 -0.21 -12.35 -9.53
C ALA A 561 1.22 -11.80 -9.49
N TYR A 562 2.22 -12.67 -9.67
CA TYR A 562 3.63 -12.25 -9.70
C TYR A 562 3.92 -11.29 -10.87
N VAL A 563 3.41 -11.58 -12.07
CA VAL A 563 3.59 -10.73 -13.26
C VAL A 563 2.88 -9.38 -13.07
N LEU A 564 1.64 -9.38 -12.57
CA LEU A 564 0.88 -8.15 -12.30
C LEU A 564 1.55 -7.26 -11.23
N ALA A 565 2.06 -7.86 -10.15
CA ALA A 565 2.81 -7.12 -9.13
C ALA A 565 4.09 -6.50 -9.73
N GLY A 566 4.78 -7.24 -10.61
CA GLY A 566 5.95 -6.72 -11.32
C GLY A 566 5.65 -5.59 -12.29
N LEU A 567 4.55 -5.69 -13.04
CA LEU A 567 4.07 -4.61 -13.90
C LEU A 567 3.71 -3.37 -13.08
N SER A 568 2.99 -3.53 -11.97
CA SER A 568 2.66 -2.43 -11.05
C SER A 568 3.93 -1.74 -10.52
N SER A 569 4.91 -2.52 -10.06
CA SER A 569 6.19 -2.03 -9.54
C SER A 569 6.97 -1.21 -10.57
N HIS A 570 7.21 -1.76 -11.76
CA HIS A 570 7.99 -1.06 -12.78
C HIS A 570 7.23 0.13 -13.40
N ALA A 571 5.92 0.00 -13.62
CA ALA A 571 5.16 1.07 -14.27
C ALA A 571 4.97 2.29 -13.35
N GLN A 572 4.98 2.09 -12.02
CA GLN A 572 4.99 3.16 -11.02
C GLN A 572 6.39 3.50 -10.48
N GLN A 573 7.41 2.68 -10.75
CA GLN A 573 8.75 2.81 -10.17
C GLN A 573 8.72 2.85 -8.63
N ARG A 574 7.88 1.99 -8.05
CA ARG A 574 7.60 1.95 -6.61
C ARG A 574 7.64 0.52 -6.13
N ALA A 575 8.20 0.31 -4.94
CA ALA A 575 8.38 -1.04 -4.44
C ALA A 575 7.03 -1.73 -4.18
N THR A 576 6.93 -2.98 -4.62
CA THR A 576 5.82 -3.90 -4.33
C THR A 576 6.38 -5.17 -3.71
N SER A 577 5.63 -5.80 -2.82
CA SER A 577 6.05 -7.09 -2.26
C SER A 577 5.72 -8.22 -3.24
N ARG A 578 6.74 -9.01 -3.57
CA ARG A 578 6.64 -10.27 -4.33
C ARG A 578 7.82 -11.15 -3.97
N GLN A 579 7.60 -12.46 -3.89
CA GLN A 579 8.62 -13.41 -3.47
C GLN A 579 9.35 -14.05 -4.63
N MET A 580 10.67 -14.16 -4.53
CA MET A 580 11.52 -14.85 -5.50
C MET A 580 11.72 -16.32 -5.12
N SER A 581 11.55 -17.25 -6.05
CA SER A 581 11.87 -18.66 -5.84
C SER A 581 13.38 -18.91 -5.98
N GLY A 582 14.18 -18.42 -5.01
CA GLY A 582 15.60 -18.75 -4.91
C GLY A 582 16.45 -17.73 -4.14
N GLU A 583 17.40 -18.23 -3.35
CA GLU A 583 18.47 -17.43 -2.73
C GLU A 583 19.44 -16.94 -3.82
N VAL A 584 19.19 -15.77 -4.40
CA VAL A 584 20.25 -15.04 -5.09
C VAL A 584 20.98 -14.23 -4.03
N ALA A 585 21.99 -14.83 -3.42
CA ALA A 585 22.93 -14.11 -2.57
C ALA A 585 23.58 -12.99 -3.42
N PRO A 586 23.52 -11.71 -3.00
CA PRO A 586 24.21 -10.65 -3.72
C PRO A 586 25.72 -10.90 -3.61
N ARG A 587 26.42 -10.88 -4.76
CA ARG A 587 27.88 -10.87 -4.77
C ARG A 587 28.37 -9.56 -4.18
N ARG A 588 29.20 -9.68 -3.13
CA ARG A 588 29.88 -8.57 -2.45
C ARG A 588 30.66 -7.72 -3.47
N HIS A 589 30.28 -6.47 -3.67
CA HIS A 589 31.18 -5.46 -4.20
C HIS A 589 31.85 -4.74 -3.02
N ALA A 590 33.18 -4.78 -3.00
CA ALA A 590 33.99 -4.10 -2.01
C ALA A 590 34.05 -2.60 -2.35
N HIS A 591 33.40 -1.78 -1.53
CA HIS A 591 33.82 -0.41 -1.32
C HIS A 591 33.92 -0.17 0.18
N GLY A 592 35.11 0.25 0.62
CA GLY A 592 35.49 0.40 2.01
C GLY A 592 34.82 1.62 2.66
N GLY A 593 34.45 1.45 3.93
CA GLY A 593 33.93 2.49 4.81
C GLY A 593 33.00 1.87 5.85
N GLY A 594 33.49 1.75 7.09
CA GLY A 594 32.85 0.96 8.16
C GLY A 594 31.45 1.41 8.56
N GLY A 595 30.55 0.42 8.67
CA GLY A 595 29.20 0.52 9.25
C GLY A 595 28.49 -0.83 9.07
N GLY A 596 27.85 -1.35 10.13
CA GLY A 596 27.35 -2.73 10.22
C GLY A 596 26.58 -3.24 9.00
N SER A 597 26.96 -4.42 8.50
CA SER A 597 26.34 -5.08 7.36
C SER A 597 24.98 -5.66 7.74
N SER A 598 23.89 -4.98 7.36
CA SER A 598 22.55 -5.58 7.31
C SER A 598 22.49 -6.50 6.08
N GLU A 599 22.26 -7.79 6.28
CA GLU A 599 22.06 -8.75 5.19
C GLU A 599 20.81 -8.36 4.38
N LEU A 600 20.98 -8.16 3.06
CA LEU A 600 19.87 -7.84 2.15
C LEU A 600 18.75 -8.90 2.27
N PRO A 601 17.46 -8.49 2.22
CA PRO A 601 16.34 -9.39 2.39
C PRO A 601 16.38 -10.65 1.52
N THR A 602 16.53 -11.82 2.13
CA THR A 602 16.32 -13.10 1.44
C THR A 602 14.85 -13.25 1.05
N GLY A 603 14.59 -13.36 -0.25
CA GLY A 603 13.29 -13.79 -0.80
C GLY A 603 12.26 -12.71 -1.15
N ILE A 604 12.57 -11.40 -1.06
CA ILE A 604 11.69 -10.30 -1.53
C ILE A 604 12.43 -9.46 -2.59
N THR A 605 11.74 -9.00 -3.64
CA THR A 605 12.35 -8.07 -4.61
C THR A 605 12.66 -6.72 -3.98
N VAL A 606 13.92 -6.28 -4.06
CA VAL A 606 14.42 -5.02 -3.44
C VAL A 606 14.41 -3.83 -4.41
N SER A 607 13.90 -4.01 -5.63
CA SER A 607 13.75 -2.94 -6.61
C SER A 607 12.85 -1.82 -6.06
N TYR A 608 13.30 -0.56 -6.19
CA TYR A 608 12.59 0.66 -5.77
C TYR A 608 12.34 0.81 -4.26
N VAL A 609 12.99 0.00 -3.42
CA VAL A 609 12.84 0.08 -1.96
C VAL A 609 13.62 1.29 -1.42
N THR A 610 12.95 2.15 -0.65
CA THR A 610 13.60 3.29 0.01
C THR A 610 14.25 2.89 1.35
N PRO A 611 15.18 3.68 1.90
CA PRO A 611 15.78 3.41 3.21
C PRO A 611 14.75 3.27 4.34
N ALA A 612 13.67 4.06 4.32
CA ALA A 612 12.58 3.98 5.30
C ALA A 612 11.82 2.64 5.23
N MET A 613 11.62 2.09 4.02
CA MET A 613 11.04 0.77 3.84
C MET A 613 11.95 -0.34 4.36
N LEU A 614 13.27 -0.24 4.13
CA LEU A 614 14.24 -1.20 4.65
C LEU A 614 14.28 -1.20 6.19
N ASP A 615 14.30 -0.02 6.82
CA ASP A 615 14.25 0.08 8.28
C ASP A 615 12.97 -0.58 8.83
N MET A 616 11.83 -0.35 8.19
CA MET A 616 10.56 -0.94 8.61
C MET A 616 10.54 -2.47 8.44
N LEU A 617 11.14 -2.99 7.37
CA LEU A 617 11.31 -4.43 7.16
C LEU A 617 12.22 -5.05 8.23
N ASP A 618 13.31 -4.39 8.60
CA ASP A 618 14.21 -4.85 9.66
C ASP A 618 13.51 -4.84 11.03
N ARG A 619 12.71 -3.80 11.33
CA ARG A 619 11.86 -3.77 12.53
C ARG A 619 10.85 -4.92 12.55
N SER A 620 10.22 -5.21 11.40
CA SER A 620 9.29 -6.33 11.25
C SER A 620 9.95 -7.67 11.57
N ARG A 621 11.16 -7.90 11.05
CA ARG A 621 11.95 -9.13 11.30
C ARG A 621 12.28 -9.29 12.78
N ARG A 622 12.85 -8.27 13.41
CA ARG A 622 13.17 -8.27 14.85
C ARG A 622 11.93 -8.53 15.70
N SER A 623 10.79 -7.92 15.35
CA SER A 623 9.51 -8.13 16.04
C SER A 623 9.05 -9.60 15.96
N ARG A 624 9.18 -10.26 14.80
CA ARG A 624 8.84 -11.68 14.64
C ARG A 624 9.79 -12.60 15.39
N GLU A 625 11.08 -12.29 15.43
CA GLU A 625 12.05 -13.06 16.21
C GLU A 625 11.72 -13.05 17.70
N LEU A 626 11.30 -11.89 18.23
CA LEU A 626 10.89 -11.75 19.63
C LEU A 626 9.58 -12.47 19.98
N THR A 627 8.67 -12.64 19.01
CA THR A 627 7.38 -13.35 19.19
C THR A 627 7.44 -14.83 18.86
N ARG A 628 8.57 -15.31 18.30
CA ARG A 628 8.73 -16.72 17.95
C ARG A 628 8.89 -17.56 19.24
N PRO A 629 8.11 -18.63 19.43
CA PRO A 629 8.27 -19.49 20.59
C PRO A 629 9.68 -20.10 20.61
N PRO A 630 10.30 -20.26 21.79
CA PRO A 630 11.62 -20.87 21.90
C PRO A 630 11.60 -22.27 21.28
N PRO A 631 12.70 -22.70 20.63
CA PRO A 631 12.76 -24.04 20.07
C PRO A 631 12.50 -25.07 21.19
N PRO A 632 11.78 -26.18 20.90
CA PRO A 632 11.54 -27.20 21.90
C PRO A 632 12.87 -27.74 22.42
N PRO A 633 12.97 -28.10 23.72
CA PRO A 633 14.21 -28.56 24.32
C PRO A 633 14.79 -29.74 23.53
N PRO A 634 16.13 -29.92 23.50
CA PRO A 634 16.80 -30.91 22.65
C PRO A 634 16.27 -32.34 22.84
N GLN A 635 15.85 -32.69 24.05
CA GLN A 635 15.24 -33.99 24.37
C GLN A 635 13.90 -34.24 23.63
N GLN A 636 13.14 -33.18 23.36
CA GLN A 636 11.86 -33.27 22.65
C GLN A 636 12.06 -33.31 21.13
N GLN A 637 13.08 -32.60 20.62
CA GLN A 637 13.51 -32.72 19.22
C GLN A 637 14.06 -34.11 18.90
N GLN A 638 14.75 -34.73 19.85
CA GLN A 638 15.29 -36.08 19.70
C GLN A 638 14.17 -37.13 19.71
N ARG A 639 13.19 -37.00 20.62
CA ARG A 639 11.97 -37.83 20.63
C ARG A 639 11.10 -37.66 19.37
N ASP A 640 10.98 -36.44 18.85
CA ASP A 640 10.23 -36.18 17.61
C ASP A 640 10.97 -36.69 16.36
N ARG A 641 12.32 -36.68 16.38
CA ARG A 641 13.15 -37.31 15.33
C ARG A 641 13.05 -38.84 15.38
N GLU A 642 12.98 -39.44 16.56
CA GLU A 642 12.77 -40.88 16.74
C GLU A 642 11.36 -41.30 16.34
N ARG A 643 10.32 -40.51 16.68
CA ARG A 643 8.93 -40.73 16.24
C ARG A 643 8.69 -40.56 14.75
N ARG A 644 9.51 -39.77 14.05
CA ARG A 644 9.46 -39.63 12.58
C ARG A 644 10.26 -40.70 11.84
N ARG A 645 11.08 -41.48 12.56
CA ARG A 645 11.86 -42.62 12.03
C ARG A 645 11.22 -43.98 12.32
N SER A 646 10.18 -44.01 13.15
CA SER A 646 9.30 -45.16 13.40
C SER A 646 8.02 -44.99 12.58
#